data_AF-Q7U452-F1
#
_entry.id   AF-Q7U452-F1
#
_cell.length_a   1.000
_cell.length_b   1.000
_cell.length_c   1.000
_cell.angle_alpha   90.00
_cell.angle_beta   90.00
_cell.angle_gamma   90.00
#
_symmetry.space_group_name_H-M   'P 1'
#
loop_
_entity.id
_entity.type
_entity.pdbx_description
1 polymer ?
#
loop_
_entity_poly.entity_id
_entity_poly.type
_entity_poly.pdbx_seq_one_letter_code
_entity_poly.pdbx_strand_id
1 'polypeptide(L)'
;MNRRWRFWFWVVVIWLLATAVDRLWWTQQSGVPAWDQADYLNSALDHGRALGLLPGGDWNGWLALLDLSPKIPPLASLVNGTVMAISGDAPANAAWSLSLWHGLLLLAVAGWGLRLRGEGLALLACLLTALAPALLDLRTDYVLEMPLAAVVTLALWRMSVWCDPRTGGRWGQVVWATVVALAAVLVKQSALLALAPAGGWAAWIALRRRGAWLRQALVLPLLASGLILPWLRHNWITSLGGTNRAVFESAAREGDPGLLSLESWLWYPRLLPEQLGVVLLVVGVSGLILWCAQRSRTAGDDGWCWRWLVINLLAAWLLTSLSPNKGDRYIAPLLPALLLLLSRGWWQWGLWLQQWRSRWTTPILGLGLLACVPAGWTLQLERLQDRPRGPLQALVQAAGGADPAVEPRTLIVVPSTPDLNQHNVSYYGRRGGGRLVGRQLGGSRRDRTPVLARAEWVVLAEGDQGSVRKAARKLDRAVRSSGVFEEVQRFPRPKDGSYSLWRRRSDRPVSVGFADAFPALAQGLAAGPAGLDPVFSAVAVEHMLDGHFSYRQQVDRQARQHLAADPDHAQARWSLALLAVLANRPAAAAEQFAVLQRLQPQSPWPAAYRSVVLLAGWMPWSASAVADQAMFEQNNPVLMALADLSGVLGGAVWRLPSAISSVPKAVEMVEGALSQPQDSN
;
A
#
# COMPACT_ATOMS: atom_id res chain seq x y z
N MET A 1 21.27 26.12 -31.37
CA MET A 1 20.53 25.48 -30.26
C MET A 1 20.18 24.03 -30.63
N ASN A 2 20.80 23.06 -29.96
CA ASN A 2 20.89 21.65 -30.37
C ASN A 2 19.53 20.93 -30.46
N ARG A 3 19.33 20.11 -31.52
CA ARG A 3 18.12 19.31 -31.80
C ARG A 3 17.58 18.53 -30.58
N ARG A 4 18.47 18.01 -29.73
CA ARG A 4 18.13 17.33 -28.47
C ARG A 4 17.38 18.19 -27.47
N TRP A 5 17.71 19.48 -27.36
CA TRP A 5 17.01 20.41 -26.46
C TRP A 5 15.59 20.68 -26.94
N ARG A 6 15.39 20.77 -28.26
CA ARG A 6 14.05 20.93 -28.85
C ARG A 6 13.15 19.73 -28.53
N PHE A 7 13.68 18.51 -28.58
CA PHE A 7 12.92 17.31 -28.22
C PHE A 7 12.45 17.34 -26.76
N TRP A 8 13.38 17.52 -25.81
CA TRP A 8 13.03 17.53 -24.39
C TRP A 8 12.15 18.72 -24.00
N PHE A 9 12.32 19.88 -24.68
CA PHE A 9 11.41 21.01 -24.54
C PHE A 9 9.96 20.60 -24.84
N TRP A 10 9.70 19.87 -25.93
CA TRP A 10 8.35 19.40 -26.25
C TRP A 10 7.79 18.40 -25.23
N VAL A 11 8.63 17.51 -24.67
CA VAL A 11 8.21 16.63 -23.58
C VAL A 11 7.78 17.43 -22.35
N VAL A 12 8.54 18.48 -22.00
CA VAL A 12 8.19 19.41 -20.91
C VAL A 12 6.90 20.15 -21.23
N VAL A 13 6.69 20.61 -22.46
CA VAL A 13 5.43 21.26 -22.87
C VAL A 13 4.24 20.33 -22.71
N ILE A 14 4.35 19.06 -23.13
CA ILE A 14 3.29 18.05 -22.95
C ILE A 14 2.97 17.89 -21.46
N TRP A 15 4.01 17.78 -20.62
CA TRP A 15 3.84 17.67 -19.18
C TRP A 15 3.15 18.90 -18.57
N LEU A 16 3.59 20.11 -18.91
CA LEU A 16 3.02 21.36 -18.40
C LEU A 16 1.56 21.54 -18.82
N LEU A 17 1.22 21.24 -20.09
CA LEU A 17 -0.16 21.32 -20.57
C LEU A 17 -1.06 20.30 -19.86
N ALA A 18 -0.58 19.06 -19.72
CA ALA A 18 -1.26 18.01 -18.96
C ALA A 18 -1.51 18.46 -17.51
N THR A 19 -0.48 18.97 -16.83
CA THR A 19 -0.58 19.48 -15.46
C THR A 19 -1.52 20.67 -15.37
N ALA A 20 -1.51 21.60 -16.32
CA ALA A 20 -2.44 22.74 -16.34
C ALA A 20 -3.90 22.27 -16.44
N VAL A 21 -4.18 21.31 -17.33
CA VAL A 21 -5.52 20.67 -17.43
C VAL A 21 -5.88 19.98 -16.13
N ASP A 22 -4.95 19.24 -15.51
CA ASP A 22 -5.20 18.62 -14.20
C ASP A 22 -5.54 19.67 -13.14
N ARG A 23 -4.83 20.82 -13.12
CA ARG A 23 -5.13 21.90 -12.17
C ARG A 23 -6.55 22.41 -12.34
N LEU A 24 -7.00 22.60 -13.58
CA LEU A 24 -8.39 23.00 -13.85
C LEU A 24 -9.38 21.95 -13.31
N TRP A 25 -9.11 20.65 -13.52
CA TRP A 25 -9.94 19.59 -12.94
C TRP A 25 -9.98 19.63 -11.42
N TRP A 26 -8.84 19.78 -10.75
CA TRP A 26 -8.78 19.89 -9.30
C TRP A 26 -9.49 21.15 -8.75
N THR A 27 -9.54 22.26 -9.50
CA THR A 27 -10.34 23.44 -9.10
C THR A 27 -11.84 23.21 -9.22
N GLN A 28 -12.28 22.38 -10.18
CA GLN A 28 -13.69 22.03 -10.35
C GLN A 28 -14.11 20.85 -9.46
N GLN A 29 -13.14 20.14 -8.88
CA GLN A 29 -13.38 18.98 -8.04
C GLN A 29 -13.83 19.40 -6.64
N SER A 30 -15.13 19.23 -6.36
CA SER A 30 -15.72 19.49 -5.03
C SER A 30 -15.77 18.24 -4.12
N GLY A 31 -15.19 17.12 -4.55
CA GLY A 31 -15.29 15.84 -3.86
C GLY A 31 -14.18 15.60 -2.83
N VAL A 32 -14.46 14.74 -1.84
CA VAL A 32 -13.51 14.32 -0.81
C VAL A 32 -12.82 13.00 -1.18
N PRO A 33 -11.54 12.80 -0.82
CA PRO A 33 -10.86 11.52 -1.00
C PRO A 33 -11.50 10.43 -0.16
N ALA A 34 -11.71 9.24 -0.74
CA ALA A 34 -12.37 8.10 -0.10
C ALA A 34 -11.40 6.93 0.09
N TRP A 35 -11.55 6.20 1.22
CA TRP A 35 -10.80 4.98 1.56
C TRP A 35 -9.31 5.05 1.18
N ASP A 36 -8.86 4.27 0.20
CA ASP A 36 -7.48 4.22 -0.29
C ASP A 36 -6.87 5.60 -0.55
N GLN A 37 -7.62 6.52 -1.16
CA GLN A 37 -7.11 7.85 -1.46
C GLN A 37 -6.75 8.58 -0.17
N ALA A 38 -7.63 8.53 0.82
CA ALA A 38 -7.41 9.13 2.12
C ALA A 38 -6.33 8.37 2.92
N ASP A 39 -6.22 7.05 2.78
CA ASP A 39 -5.19 6.25 3.45
C ASP A 39 -3.78 6.60 2.94
N TYR A 40 -3.60 6.72 1.62
CA TYR A 40 -2.33 7.14 1.03
C TYR A 40 -2.00 8.60 1.35
N LEU A 41 -3.00 9.48 1.42
CA LEU A 41 -2.81 10.86 1.88
C LEU A 41 -2.40 10.93 3.35
N ASN A 42 -3.01 10.11 4.24
CA ASN A 42 -2.57 9.96 5.63
C ASN A 42 -1.13 9.46 5.70
N SER A 43 -0.76 8.46 4.89
CA SER A 43 0.61 7.96 4.86
C SER A 43 1.61 9.03 4.43
N ALA A 44 1.29 9.83 3.41
CA ALA A 44 2.13 10.95 2.97
C ALA A 44 2.27 12.03 4.06
N LEU A 45 1.18 12.39 4.73
CA LEU A 45 1.21 13.30 5.89
C LEU A 45 2.15 12.77 6.98
N ASP A 46 2.05 11.49 7.31
CA ASP A 46 2.83 10.87 8.39
C ASP A 46 4.32 10.87 8.09
N HIS A 47 4.68 10.57 6.85
CA HIS A 47 6.08 10.59 6.43
C HIS A 47 6.62 12.03 6.33
N GLY A 48 5.83 12.98 5.82
CA GLY A 48 6.23 14.40 5.81
C GLY A 48 6.45 14.95 7.23
N ARG A 49 5.60 14.57 8.18
CA ARG A 49 5.73 14.91 9.61
C ARG A 49 6.96 14.26 10.25
N ALA A 50 7.18 12.97 10.00
CA ALA A 50 8.33 12.26 10.56
C ALA A 50 9.67 12.81 10.06
N LEU A 51 9.68 13.46 8.88
CA LEU A 51 10.85 14.19 8.37
C LEU A 51 10.96 15.63 8.93
N GLY A 52 10.03 16.09 9.77
CA GLY A 52 9.96 17.46 10.27
C GLY A 52 9.59 18.49 9.19
N LEU A 53 9.01 18.05 8.05
CA LEU A 53 8.67 18.93 6.93
C LEU A 53 7.25 19.49 7.01
N LEU A 54 6.37 18.85 7.79
CA LEU A 54 4.97 19.24 7.96
C LEU A 54 4.64 19.55 9.42
N PRO A 55 3.68 20.45 9.70
CA PRO A 55 3.31 20.82 11.07
C PRO A 55 2.86 19.62 11.91
N GLY A 56 3.23 19.63 13.19
CA GLY A 56 2.89 18.60 14.16
C GLY A 56 3.77 17.34 14.07
N GLY A 57 4.97 17.45 13.49
CA GLY A 57 5.92 16.36 13.39
C GLY A 57 7.37 16.82 13.56
N ASP A 58 8.19 15.92 14.07
CA ASP A 58 9.63 16.09 14.27
C ASP A 58 10.37 14.80 13.90
N TRP A 59 11.68 14.91 13.65
CA TRP A 59 12.53 13.75 13.39
C TRP A 59 12.75 12.93 14.67
N ASN A 60 12.18 11.71 14.69
CA ASN A 60 12.26 10.78 15.81
C ASN A 60 13.17 9.56 15.54
N GLY A 61 14.01 9.64 14.50
CA GLY A 61 14.93 8.57 14.11
C GLY A 61 14.36 7.57 13.10
N TRP A 62 15.25 6.75 12.55
CA TRP A 62 14.93 5.80 11.48
C TRP A 62 13.91 4.74 11.89
N LEU A 63 13.96 4.24 13.13
CA LEU A 63 13.05 3.20 13.60
C LEU A 63 11.60 3.71 13.61
N ALA A 64 11.38 4.95 14.09
CA ALA A 64 10.08 5.59 14.09
C ALA A 64 9.55 5.81 12.66
N LEU A 65 10.42 6.14 11.70
CA LEU A 65 10.05 6.25 10.29
C LEU A 65 9.59 4.89 9.71
N LEU A 66 10.29 3.81 10.05
CA LEU A 66 9.95 2.47 9.59
C LEU A 66 8.62 1.95 10.17
N ASP A 67 8.24 2.39 11.38
CA ASP A 67 6.96 2.05 12.01
C ASP A 67 5.74 2.61 11.24
N LEU A 68 5.91 3.67 10.43
CA LEU A 68 4.82 4.32 9.69
C LEU A 68 4.39 3.56 8.43
N SER A 69 5.16 2.57 8.02
CA SER A 69 4.97 1.83 6.75
C SER A 69 4.87 0.32 6.95
N PRO A 70 3.98 -0.17 7.85
CA PRO A 70 3.97 -1.58 8.26
C PRO A 70 3.56 -2.53 7.12
N LYS A 71 2.81 -2.06 6.13
CA LYS A 71 2.26 -2.89 5.04
C LYS A 71 2.80 -2.49 3.67
N ILE A 72 2.94 -1.20 3.42
CA ILE A 72 3.30 -0.64 2.11
C ILE A 72 4.65 0.05 2.23
N PRO A 73 5.60 -0.23 1.33
CA PRO A 73 6.90 0.44 1.31
C PRO A 73 6.81 1.98 1.23
N PRO A 74 7.78 2.72 1.80
CA PRO A 74 7.57 4.13 2.14
C PRO A 74 7.94 5.14 1.03
N LEU A 75 8.52 4.74 -0.11
CA LEU A 75 9.12 5.72 -1.05
C LEU A 75 8.08 6.69 -1.61
N ALA A 76 6.91 6.20 -2.00
CA ALA A 76 5.86 7.07 -2.51
C ALA A 76 5.38 8.04 -1.42
N SER A 77 5.16 7.57 -0.20
CA SER A 77 4.75 8.41 0.94
C SER A 77 5.80 9.46 1.31
N LEU A 78 7.09 9.12 1.28
CA LEU A 78 8.20 10.04 1.52
C LEU A 78 8.25 11.17 0.49
N VAL A 79 8.21 10.83 -0.80
CA VAL A 79 8.20 11.81 -1.88
C VAL A 79 6.95 12.67 -1.81
N ASN A 80 5.79 12.05 -1.62
CA ASN A 80 4.51 12.72 -1.56
C ASN A 80 4.42 13.69 -0.35
N GLY A 81 4.86 13.28 0.83
CA GLY A 81 4.92 14.12 2.02
C GLY A 81 5.88 15.29 1.86
N THR A 82 7.01 15.08 1.17
CA THR A 82 7.95 16.16 0.82
C THR A 82 7.32 17.16 -0.14
N VAL A 83 6.54 16.70 -1.13
CA VAL A 83 5.80 17.60 -2.03
C VAL A 83 4.73 18.37 -1.27
N MET A 84 3.98 17.73 -0.37
CA MET A 84 2.98 18.39 0.48
C MET A 84 3.60 19.52 1.31
N ALA A 85 4.84 19.38 1.78
CA ALA A 85 5.53 20.43 2.53
C ALA A 85 5.74 21.72 1.71
N ILE A 86 5.81 21.60 0.38
CA ILE A 86 6.01 22.73 -0.54
C ILE A 86 4.65 23.24 -1.06
N SER A 87 3.76 22.33 -1.48
CA SER A 87 2.51 22.70 -2.13
C SER A 87 1.32 22.89 -1.19
N GLY A 88 1.38 22.33 0.01
CA GLY A 88 0.31 22.28 1.00
C GLY A 88 -0.37 20.91 1.07
N ASP A 89 -1.06 20.67 2.19
CA ASP A 89 -1.63 19.37 2.55
C ASP A 89 -3.11 19.18 2.18
N ALA A 90 -3.75 20.17 1.55
CA ALA A 90 -5.09 20.02 1.00
C ALA A 90 -5.09 19.04 -0.19
N PRO A 91 -6.18 18.27 -0.47
CA PRO A 91 -6.18 17.27 -1.54
C PRO A 91 -5.65 17.77 -2.90
N ALA A 92 -6.14 18.92 -3.36
CA ALA A 92 -5.72 19.52 -4.62
C ALA A 92 -4.23 19.92 -4.62
N ASN A 93 -3.71 20.36 -3.47
CA ASN A 93 -2.31 20.75 -3.29
C ASN A 93 -1.39 19.53 -3.18
N ALA A 94 -1.81 18.51 -2.43
CA ALA A 94 -1.12 17.23 -2.35
C ALA A 94 -0.98 16.58 -3.74
N ALA A 95 -1.99 16.73 -4.61
CA ALA A 95 -1.99 16.19 -5.96
C ALA A 95 -0.90 16.75 -6.90
N TRP A 96 -0.16 17.78 -6.49
CA TRP A 96 1.08 18.16 -7.18
C TRP A 96 2.09 17.01 -7.23
N SER A 97 2.06 16.08 -6.26
CA SER A 97 2.91 14.89 -6.31
C SER A 97 2.56 13.99 -7.50
N LEU A 98 1.28 13.89 -7.88
CA LEU A 98 0.85 13.13 -9.06
C LEU A 98 1.38 13.76 -10.35
N SER A 99 1.45 15.09 -10.41
CA SER A 99 2.06 15.80 -11.55
C SER A 99 3.56 15.52 -11.64
N LEU A 100 4.27 15.46 -10.51
CA LEU A 100 5.69 15.07 -10.47
C LEU A 100 5.88 13.64 -10.99
N TRP A 101 5.07 12.69 -10.52
CA TRP A 101 5.13 11.28 -10.96
C TRP A 101 4.78 11.14 -12.46
N HIS A 102 3.82 11.90 -12.96
CA HIS A 102 3.50 11.93 -14.39
C HIS A 102 4.67 12.49 -15.22
N GLY A 103 5.37 13.51 -14.74
CA GLY A 103 6.59 14.01 -15.37
C GLY A 103 7.68 12.93 -15.49
N LEU A 104 7.88 12.16 -14.41
CA LEU A 104 8.79 11.00 -14.41
C LEU A 104 8.35 9.92 -15.42
N LEU A 105 7.05 9.64 -15.49
CA LEU A 105 6.48 8.70 -16.45
C LEU A 105 6.75 9.15 -17.90
N LEU A 106 6.48 10.42 -18.21
CA LEU A 106 6.72 10.97 -19.55
C LEU A 106 8.21 10.95 -19.91
N LEU A 107 9.10 11.20 -18.94
CA LEU A 107 10.55 11.05 -19.15
C LEU A 107 10.93 9.61 -19.48
N ALA A 108 10.37 8.64 -18.76
CA ALA A 108 10.62 7.22 -19.01
C ALA A 108 10.09 6.78 -20.39
N VAL A 109 8.86 7.17 -20.73
CA VAL A 109 8.24 6.90 -22.04
C VAL A 109 9.03 7.56 -23.18
N ALA A 110 9.44 8.83 -23.02
CA ALA A 110 10.26 9.54 -24.00
C ALA A 110 11.60 8.84 -24.22
N GLY A 111 12.29 8.49 -23.12
CA GLY A 111 13.58 7.80 -23.18
C GLY A 111 13.50 6.42 -23.84
N TRP A 112 12.43 5.67 -23.55
CA TRP A 112 12.20 4.36 -24.17
C TRP A 112 11.80 4.50 -25.64
N GLY A 113 10.88 5.39 -25.97
CA GLY A 113 10.44 5.68 -27.34
C GLY A 113 11.57 6.15 -28.26
N LEU A 114 12.49 6.98 -27.74
CA LEU A 114 13.67 7.43 -28.48
C LEU A 114 14.53 6.26 -28.94
N ARG A 115 14.64 5.22 -28.10
CA ARG A 115 15.43 4.03 -28.38
C ARG A 115 14.71 3.04 -29.29
N LEU A 116 13.39 2.91 -29.14
CA LEU A 116 12.58 2.02 -29.96
C LEU A 116 12.62 2.42 -31.44
N ARG A 117 12.68 3.72 -31.72
CA ARG A 117 12.74 4.24 -33.10
C ARG A 117 13.31 5.65 -33.25
N GLY A 118 12.97 6.58 -32.35
CA GLY A 118 13.44 7.97 -32.45
C GLY A 118 12.46 9.03 -31.95
N GLU A 119 12.80 10.30 -32.17
CA GLU A 119 12.11 11.48 -31.61
C GLU A 119 10.61 11.52 -31.90
N GLY A 120 10.20 11.22 -33.14
CA GLY A 120 8.79 11.29 -33.54
C GLY A 120 7.91 10.26 -32.84
N LEU A 121 8.35 8.99 -32.76
CA LEU A 121 7.63 7.95 -32.03
C LEU A 121 7.55 8.28 -30.53
N ALA A 122 8.65 8.81 -29.96
CA ALA A 122 8.73 9.15 -28.55
C ALA A 122 7.75 10.28 -28.18
N LEU A 123 7.68 11.34 -28.97
CA LEU A 123 6.70 12.42 -28.75
C LEU A 123 5.26 11.93 -28.91
N LEU A 124 4.99 11.09 -29.91
CA LEU A 124 3.67 10.48 -30.10
C LEU A 124 3.29 9.63 -28.87
N ALA A 125 4.22 8.82 -28.36
CA ALA A 125 3.97 8.01 -27.17
C ALA A 125 3.73 8.86 -25.93
N CYS A 126 4.48 9.95 -25.73
CA CYS A 126 4.23 10.90 -24.65
C CYS A 126 2.85 11.56 -24.76
N LEU A 127 2.43 11.98 -25.96
CA LEU A 127 1.09 12.54 -26.20
C LEU A 127 -0.01 11.52 -25.88
N LEU A 128 0.09 10.31 -26.42
CA LEU A 128 -0.88 9.24 -26.15
C LEU A 128 -0.91 8.84 -24.67
N THR A 129 0.24 8.86 -23.99
CA THR A 129 0.33 8.64 -22.54
C THR A 129 -0.37 9.75 -21.75
N ALA A 130 -0.24 11.01 -22.17
CA ALA A 130 -0.92 12.13 -21.54
C ALA A 130 -2.44 12.17 -21.82
N LEU A 131 -2.90 11.53 -22.89
CA LEU A 131 -4.30 11.52 -23.32
C LEU A 131 -5.08 10.26 -22.89
N ALA A 132 -4.41 9.15 -22.59
CA ALA A 132 -5.05 7.89 -22.22
C ALA A 132 -5.98 8.08 -21.00
N PRO A 133 -7.27 7.71 -21.09
CA PRO A 133 -8.25 7.92 -20.02
C PRO A 133 -7.81 7.41 -18.64
N ALA A 134 -7.26 6.20 -18.55
CA ALA A 134 -6.79 5.64 -17.29
C ALA A 134 -5.60 6.40 -16.69
N LEU A 135 -4.69 6.94 -17.50
CA LEU A 135 -3.56 7.72 -16.98
C LEU A 135 -3.98 9.14 -16.58
N LEU A 136 -4.96 9.72 -17.28
CA LEU A 136 -5.63 10.95 -16.85
C LEU A 136 -6.36 10.75 -15.51
N ASP A 137 -7.03 9.60 -15.34
CA ASP A 137 -7.67 9.23 -14.09
C ASP A 137 -6.68 9.17 -12.91
N LEU A 138 -5.54 8.53 -13.13
CA LEU A 138 -4.46 8.43 -12.13
C LEU A 138 -3.73 9.76 -11.84
N ARG A 139 -3.83 10.77 -12.72
CA ARG A 139 -3.31 12.13 -12.48
C ARG A 139 -4.25 12.99 -11.63
N THR A 140 -5.52 12.62 -11.61
CA THR A 140 -6.61 13.27 -10.88
C THR A 140 -7.14 12.41 -9.75
N ASP A 141 -6.46 11.29 -9.46
CA ASP A 141 -6.74 10.43 -8.31
C ASP A 141 -5.51 10.17 -7.45
N TYR A 142 -5.66 10.40 -6.14
CA TYR A 142 -4.55 10.23 -5.22
C TYR A 142 -4.36 8.77 -4.82
N VAL A 143 -3.77 7.99 -5.72
CA VAL A 143 -3.48 6.57 -5.52
C VAL A 143 -2.05 6.23 -5.91
N LEU A 144 -1.56 5.04 -5.53
CA LEU A 144 -0.15 4.66 -5.73
C LEU A 144 0.16 4.12 -7.14
N GLU A 145 -0.84 3.99 -8.01
CA GLU A 145 -0.66 3.41 -9.32
C GLU A 145 0.07 4.35 -10.31
N MET A 146 -0.07 5.67 -10.17
CA MET A 146 0.72 6.64 -10.93
C MET A 146 2.23 6.54 -10.62
N PRO A 147 2.68 6.66 -9.35
CA PRO A 147 4.10 6.46 -9.04
C PRO A 147 4.61 5.08 -9.44
N LEU A 148 3.78 4.04 -9.25
CA LEU A 148 4.16 2.68 -9.63
C LEU A 148 4.39 2.56 -11.15
N ALA A 149 3.47 3.06 -11.97
CA ALA A 149 3.61 3.03 -13.42
C ALA A 149 4.84 3.82 -13.91
N ALA A 150 5.11 4.99 -13.31
CA ALA A 150 6.28 5.80 -13.65
C ALA A 150 7.59 5.06 -13.39
N VAL A 151 7.77 4.52 -12.18
CA VAL A 151 9.03 3.91 -11.76
C VAL A 151 9.22 2.52 -12.38
N VAL A 152 8.15 1.73 -12.57
CA VAL A 152 8.21 0.45 -13.29
C VAL A 152 8.62 0.67 -14.76
N THR A 153 8.03 1.65 -15.44
CA THR A 153 8.39 1.97 -16.83
C THR A 153 9.85 2.39 -16.94
N LEU A 154 10.32 3.24 -16.02
CA LEU A 154 11.73 3.63 -15.95
C LEU A 154 12.63 2.43 -15.69
N ALA A 155 12.27 1.54 -14.75
CA ALA A 155 13.05 0.35 -14.42
C ALA A 155 13.20 -0.58 -15.62
N LEU A 156 12.08 -0.92 -16.28
CA LEU A 156 12.08 -1.79 -17.46
C LEU A 156 12.92 -1.20 -18.60
N TRP A 157 12.82 0.12 -18.84
CA TRP A 157 13.65 0.80 -19.83
C TRP A 157 15.14 0.77 -19.45
N ARG A 158 15.50 1.10 -18.21
CA ARG A 158 16.92 1.10 -17.77
C ARG A 158 17.52 -0.30 -17.79
N MET A 159 16.75 -1.33 -17.44
CA MET A 159 17.17 -2.73 -17.58
C MET A 159 17.37 -3.11 -19.05
N SER A 160 16.49 -2.67 -19.97
CA SER A 160 16.69 -2.84 -21.41
C SER A 160 18.01 -2.24 -21.90
N VAL A 161 18.40 -1.08 -21.36
CA VAL A 161 19.67 -0.39 -21.67
C VAL A 161 20.86 -1.19 -21.17
N TRP A 162 20.81 -1.67 -19.93
CA TRP A 162 21.89 -2.51 -19.39
C TRP A 162 22.04 -3.83 -20.16
N CYS A 163 20.93 -4.50 -20.48
CA CYS A 163 20.93 -5.83 -21.11
C CYS A 163 21.19 -5.82 -22.63
N ASP A 164 21.37 -4.65 -23.23
CA ASP A 164 21.54 -4.52 -24.68
C ASP A 164 22.76 -5.29 -25.23
N PRO A 165 22.61 -6.04 -26.33
CA PRO A 165 23.71 -6.77 -26.95
C PRO A 165 24.87 -5.93 -27.46
N ARG A 166 24.61 -4.71 -27.95
CA ARG A 166 25.59 -3.85 -28.60
C ARG A 166 26.18 -2.82 -27.64
N THR A 167 25.34 -2.26 -26.78
CA THR A 167 25.66 -1.07 -25.98
C THR A 167 25.58 -1.29 -24.46
N GLY A 168 25.15 -2.48 -24.05
CA GLY A 168 24.95 -2.86 -22.65
C GLY A 168 26.23 -3.22 -21.90
N GLY A 169 26.08 -3.56 -20.62
CA GLY A 169 27.18 -4.06 -19.79
C GLY A 169 28.08 -2.98 -19.18
N ARG A 170 27.62 -1.73 -19.06
CA ARG A 170 28.35 -0.66 -18.35
C ARG A 170 27.91 -0.59 -16.88
N TRP A 171 28.86 -0.30 -15.98
CA TRP A 171 28.58 -0.18 -14.54
C TRP A 171 27.50 0.86 -14.21
N GLY A 172 27.55 2.05 -14.82
CA GLY A 172 26.50 3.04 -14.62
C GLY A 172 25.11 2.58 -15.08
N GLN A 173 25.03 1.71 -16.10
CA GLN A 173 23.74 1.19 -16.57
C GLN A 173 23.12 0.23 -15.55
N VAL A 174 23.91 -0.71 -15.03
CA VAL A 174 23.40 -1.67 -14.03
C VAL A 174 23.04 -0.96 -12.72
N VAL A 175 23.85 -0.01 -12.24
CA VAL A 175 23.54 0.74 -11.01
C VAL A 175 22.22 1.48 -11.17
N TRP A 176 22.02 2.23 -12.26
CA TRP A 176 20.75 2.91 -12.50
C TRP A 176 19.57 1.95 -12.68
N ALA A 177 19.75 0.84 -13.40
CA ALA A 177 18.70 -0.15 -13.58
C ALA A 177 18.28 -0.77 -12.24
N THR A 178 19.25 -1.12 -11.40
CA THR A 178 19.04 -1.67 -10.06
C THR A 178 18.38 -0.65 -9.13
N VAL A 179 18.90 0.58 -9.03
CA VAL A 179 18.34 1.61 -8.15
C VAL A 179 16.87 1.87 -8.48
N VAL A 180 16.54 2.02 -9.77
CA VAL A 180 15.15 2.27 -10.17
C VAL A 180 14.27 1.03 -9.96
N ALA A 181 14.76 -0.18 -10.21
CA ALA A 181 14.01 -1.41 -9.94
C ALA A 181 13.69 -1.54 -8.43
N LEU A 182 14.66 -1.26 -7.56
CA LEU A 182 14.47 -1.25 -6.11
C LEU A 182 13.52 -0.12 -5.67
N ALA A 183 13.61 1.06 -6.31
CA ALA A 183 12.68 2.16 -6.08
C ALA A 183 11.24 1.77 -6.43
N ALA A 184 11.01 1.02 -7.51
CA ALA A 184 9.67 0.55 -7.86
C ALA A 184 9.10 -0.38 -6.78
N VAL A 185 9.92 -1.28 -6.24
CA VAL A 185 9.53 -2.16 -5.12
C VAL A 185 9.26 -1.33 -3.86
N LEU A 186 10.04 -0.27 -3.62
CA LEU A 186 9.84 0.66 -2.50
C LEU A 186 8.66 1.64 -2.69
N VAL A 187 8.07 1.72 -3.88
CA VAL A 187 6.78 2.38 -4.11
C VAL A 187 5.65 1.41 -3.74
N LYS A 188 5.66 0.19 -4.29
CA LYS A 188 4.66 -0.84 -4.01
C LYS A 188 5.20 -2.21 -4.40
N GLN A 189 4.96 -3.20 -3.55
CA GLN A 189 5.47 -4.56 -3.75
C GLN A 189 4.92 -5.24 -5.02
N SER A 190 3.73 -4.83 -5.48
CA SER A 190 3.14 -5.29 -6.74
C SER A 190 3.98 -4.95 -7.97
N ALA A 191 4.99 -4.06 -7.86
CA ALA A 191 6.01 -3.86 -8.89
C ALA A 191 6.67 -5.18 -9.34
N LEU A 192 6.78 -6.16 -8.44
CA LEU A 192 7.39 -7.46 -8.73
C LEU A 192 6.63 -8.23 -9.82
N LEU A 193 5.32 -8.04 -9.96
CA LEU A 193 4.53 -8.64 -11.04
C LEU A 193 5.02 -8.19 -12.42
N ALA A 194 5.47 -6.93 -12.53
CA ALA A 194 6.00 -6.37 -13.77
C ALA A 194 7.51 -6.60 -13.93
N LEU A 195 8.27 -6.57 -12.84
CA LEU A 195 9.73 -6.59 -12.89
C LEU A 195 10.34 -8.00 -12.81
N ALA A 196 9.64 -9.00 -12.25
CA ALA A 196 10.19 -10.34 -12.10
C ALA A 196 10.57 -11.00 -13.45
N PRO A 197 9.75 -10.91 -14.53
CA PRO A 197 10.14 -11.45 -15.84
C PRO A 197 11.41 -10.79 -16.40
N ALA A 198 11.47 -9.46 -16.30
CA ALA A 198 12.61 -8.67 -16.76
C ALA A 198 13.87 -8.98 -15.95
N GLY A 199 13.73 -9.14 -14.63
CA GLY A 199 14.80 -9.52 -13.71
C GLY A 199 15.33 -10.91 -14.00
N GLY A 200 14.44 -11.89 -14.20
CA GLY A 200 14.82 -13.25 -14.58
C GLY A 200 15.56 -13.28 -15.92
N TRP A 201 15.08 -12.55 -16.93
CA TRP A 201 15.76 -12.48 -18.22
C TRP A 201 17.12 -11.76 -18.12
N ALA A 202 17.21 -10.67 -17.36
CA ALA A 202 18.46 -9.98 -17.11
C ALA A 202 19.49 -10.86 -16.37
N ALA A 203 19.05 -11.61 -15.35
CA ALA A 203 19.87 -12.57 -14.63
C ALA A 203 20.38 -13.68 -15.57
N TRP A 204 19.51 -14.22 -16.44
CA TRP A 204 19.91 -15.19 -17.46
C TRP A 204 20.96 -14.64 -18.42
N ILE A 205 20.84 -13.38 -18.87
CA ILE A 205 21.85 -12.72 -19.71
C ILE A 205 23.18 -12.62 -18.96
N ALA A 206 23.16 -12.21 -17.69
CA ALA A 206 24.36 -12.10 -16.88
C ALA A 206 25.06 -13.46 -16.68
N LEU A 207 24.28 -14.51 -16.42
CA LEU A 207 24.77 -15.89 -16.30
C LEU A 207 25.38 -16.40 -17.62
N ARG A 208 24.74 -16.10 -18.76
CA ARG A 208 25.26 -16.49 -20.08
C ARG A 208 26.54 -15.74 -20.46
N ARG A 209 26.63 -14.43 -20.19
CA ARG A 209 27.79 -13.61 -20.60
C ARG A 209 28.99 -13.77 -19.66
N ARG A 210 28.77 -14.20 -18.42
CA ARG A 210 29.80 -14.44 -17.39
C ARG A 210 30.69 -13.20 -17.12
N GLY A 211 31.77 -13.38 -16.35
CA GLY A 211 32.79 -12.37 -16.12
C GLY A 211 32.27 -11.06 -15.51
N ALA A 212 32.44 -9.94 -16.21
CA ALA A 212 31.99 -8.62 -15.77
C ALA A 212 30.48 -8.56 -15.53
N TRP A 213 29.67 -9.30 -16.30
CA TRP A 213 28.20 -9.27 -16.16
C TRP A 213 27.73 -9.95 -14.87
N LEU A 214 28.40 -11.03 -14.45
CA LEU A 214 28.12 -11.66 -13.16
C LEU A 214 28.47 -10.71 -12.00
N ARG A 215 29.62 -10.03 -12.08
CA ARG A 215 30.01 -9.02 -11.08
C ARG A 215 29.02 -7.85 -11.04
N GLN A 216 28.49 -7.44 -12.19
CA GLN A 216 27.43 -6.43 -12.26
C GLN A 216 26.12 -6.93 -11.65
N ALA A 217 25.75 -8.19 -11.84
CA ALA A 217 24.54 -8.75 -11.23
C ALA A 217 24.58 -8.71 -9.68
N LEU A 218 25.77 -8.73 -9.06
CA LEU A 218 25.94 -8.56 -7.61
C LEU A 218 25.56 -7.16 -7.10
N VAL A 219 25.42 -6.17 -7.98
CA VAL A 219 24.92 -4.83 -7.58
C VAL A 219 23.50 -4.91 -7.03
N LEU A 220 22.67 -5.82 -7.54
CA LEU A 220 21.30 -6.01 -7.04
C LEU A 220 21.26 -6.41 -5.55
N PRO A 221 21.86 -7.53 -5.11
CA PRO A 221 21.84 -7.90 -3.70
C PRO A 221 22.53 -6.84 -2.83
N LEU A 222 23.64 -6.24 -3.27
CA LEU A 222 24.33 -5.19 -2.49
C LEU A 222 23.44 -3.97 -2.24
N LEU A 223 22.78 -3.45 -3.27
CA LEU A 223 21.87 -2.30 -3.12
C LEU A 223 20.57 -2.68 -2.43
N ALA A 224 20.04 -3.88 -2.65
CA ALA A 224 18.85 -4.37 -1.96
C ALA A 224 19.09 -4.46 -0.44
N SER A 225 20.28 -4.90 -0.02
CA SER A 225 20.70 -4.92 1.39
C SER A 225 20.73 -3.53 2.03
N GLY A 226 21.03 -2.48 1.28
CA GLY A 226 21.02 -1.10 1.78
C GLY A 226 19.64 -0.44 1.77
N LEU A 227 18.84 -0.69 0.72
CA LEU A 227 17.63 0.09 0.43
C LEU A 227 16.34 -0.59 0.87
N ILE A 228 16.20 -1.90 0.63
CA ILE A 228 14.96 -2.63 0.91
C ILE A 228 15.05 -3.35 2.25
N LEU A 229 16.21 -3.95 2.52
CA LEU A 229 16.38 -4.83 3.67
C LEU A 229 16.07 -4.17 5.02
N PRO A 230 16.42 -2.90 5.30
CA PRO A 230 16.04 -2.27 6.57
C PRO A 230 14.53 -2.22 6.79
N TRP A 231 13.77 -1.81 5.76
CA TRP A 231 12.31 -1.76 5.81
C TRP A 231 11.70 -3.16 5.87
N LEU A 232 12.19 -4.08 5.04
CA LEU A 232 11.69 -5.45 5.01
C LEU A 232 11.96 -6.15 6.34
N ARG A 233 13.18 -6.06 6.89
CA ARG A 233 13.51 -6.62 8.20
C ARG A 233 12.59 -6.11 9.29
N HIS A 234 12.24 -4.82 9.26
CA HIS A 234 11.34 -4.22 10.23
C HIS A 234 9.89 -4.67 10.07
N ASN A 235 9.40 -4.79 8.82
CA ASN A 235 7.98 -4.90 8.51
C ASN A 235 7.57 -6.22 7.83
N TRP A 236 8.43 -7.23 7.72
CA TRP A 236 8.16 -8.41 6.90
C TRP A 236 6.90 -9.18 7.33
N ILE A 237 6.65 -9.34 8.64
CA ILE A 237 5.45 -10.05 9.14
C ILE A 237 4.18 -9.31 8.73
N THR A 238 4.12 -8.00 9.00
CA THR A 238 2.96 -7.16 8.69
C THR A 238 2.77 -6.99 7.19
N SER A 239 3.86 -7.00 6.42
CA SER A 239 3.82 -6.98 4.95
C SER A 239 3.29 -8.29 4.36
N LEU A 240 3.74 -9.45 4.86
CA LEU A 240 3.22 -10.75 4.43
C LEU A 240 1.73 -10.91 4.80
N GLY A 241 1.37 -10.63 6.05
CA GLY A 241 -0.04 -10.68 6.50
C GLY A 241 -0.91 -9.66 5.75
N GLY A 242 -0.37 -8.47 5.49
CA GLY A 242 -1.03 -7.44 4.68
C GLY A 242 -1.29 -7.90 3.25
N THR A 243 -0.31 -8.57 2.62
CA THR A 243 -0.44 -9.14 1.27
C THR A 243 -1.46 -10.27 1.25
N ASN A 244 -1.44 -11.17 2.24
CA ASN A 244 -2.42 -12.26 2.32
C ASN A 244 -3.86 -11.73 2.36
N ARG A 245 -4.09 -10.75 3.24
CA ARG A 245 -5.38 -10.09 3.39
C ARG A 245 -5.80 -9.35 2.12
N ALA A 246 -4.88 -8.63 1.50
CA ALA A 246 -5.16 -7.83 0.31
C ALA A 246 -5.40 -8.69 -0.94
N VAL A 247 -4.71 -9.81 -1.10
CA VAL A 247 -4.75 -10.61 -2.35
C VAL A 247 -5.70 -11.79 -2.24
N PHE A 248 -5.66 -12.57 -1.17
CA PHE A 248 -6.43 -13.81 -1.07
C PHE A 248 -7.76 -13.59 -0.35
N GLU A 249 -7.74 -12.96 0.83
CA GLU A 249 -8.99 -12.75 1.58
C GLU A 249 -9.92 -11.76 0.89
N SER A 250 -9.39 -10.68 0.29
CA SER A 250 -10.22 -9.72 -0.46
C SER A 250 -10.90 -10.40 -1.65
N ALA A 251 -10.15 -11.16 -2.45
CA ALA A 251 -10.70 -11.90 -3.59
C ALA A 251 -11.82 -12.86 -3.18
N ALA A 252 -11.64 -13.58 -2.06
CA ALA A 252 -12.65 -14.49 -1.52
C ALA A 252 -13.91 -13.75 -1.02
N ARG A 253 -13.78 -12.54 -0.46
CA ARG A 253 -14.90 -11.73 0.02
C ARG A 253 -15.65 -11.03 -1.10
N GLU A 254 -14.93 -10.59 -2.13
CA GLU A 254 -15.48 -9.86 -3.27
C GLU A 254 -16.06 -10.80 -4.33
N GLY A 255 -15.72 -12.09 -4.28
CA GLY A 255 -16.24 -13.10 -5.20
C GLY A 255 -15.55 -13.07 -6.55
N ASP A 256 -14.26 -12.73 -6.57
CA ASP A 256 -13.46 -12.59 -7.79
C ASP A 256 -13.40 -13.89 -8.61
N PRO A 257 -13.31 -13.78 -9.95
CA PRO A 257 -13.31 -14.93 -10.83
C PRO A 257 -12.12 -15.85 -10.56
N GLY A 258 -12.39 -17.16 -10.47
CA GLY A 258 -11.35 -18.17 -10.22
C GLY A 258 -10.24 -18.17 -11.28
N LEU A 259 -9.02 -18.52 -10.89
CA LEU A 259 -7.80 -18.40 -11.72
C LEU A 259 -7.88 -19.09 -13.10
N LEU A 260 -8.58 -20.22 -13.20
CA LEU A 260 -8.71 -20.99 -14.43
C LEU A 260 -9.94 -20.61 -15.27
N SER A 261 -10.75 -19.65 -14.82
CA SER A 261 -11.96 -19.23 -15.52
C SER A 261 -11.66 -18.33 -16.72
N LEU A 262 -12.46 -18.45 -17.79
CA LEU A 262 -12.37 -17.55 -18.95
C LEU A 262 -12.58 -16.07 -18.55
N GLU A 263 -13.42 -15.82 -17.55
CA GLU A 263 -13.68 -14.49 -17.00
C GLU A 263 -12.41 -13.85 -16.44
N SER A 264 -11.62 -14.60 -15.66
CA SER A 264 -10.34 -14.13 -15.12
C SER A 264 -9.34 -13.74 -16.21
N TRP A 265 -9.29 -14.51 -17.31
CA TRP A 265 -8.41 -14.22 -18.45
C TRP A 265 -8.88 -13.03 -19.30
N LEU A 266 -10.20 -12.83 -19.42
CA LEU A 266 -10.79 -11.73 -20.18
C LEU A 266 -10.99 -10.45 -19.35
N TRP A 267 -10.74 -10.48 -18.04
CA TRP A 267 -10.89 -9.34 -17.14
C TRP A 267 -10.20 -8.07 -17.66
N TYR A 268 -8.87 -8.09 -17.74
CA TYR A 268 -8.09 -6.92 -18.17
C TYR A 268 -8.28 -6.54 -19.65
N PRO A 269 -8.37 -7.49 -20.62
CA PRO A 269 -8.68 -7.14 -22.01
C PRO A 269 -9.98 -6.35 -22.16
N ARG A 270 -11.02 -6.66 -21.36
CA ARG A 270 -12.32 -5.97 -21.41
C ARG A 270 -12.23 -4.51 -20.95
N LEU A 271 -11.25 -4.16 -20.12
CA LEU A 271 -11.05 -2.80 -19.62
C LEU A 271 -10.33 -1.89 -20.63
N LEU A 272 -9.61 -2.46 -21.61
CA LEU A 272 -8.78 -1.67 -22.53
C LEU A 272 -9.52 -0.57 -23.32
N PRO A 273 -10.75 -0.79 -23.85
CA PRO A 273 -11.48 0.25 -24.58
C PRO A 273 -11.75 1.49 -23.72
N GLU A 274 -12.10 1.29 -22.45
CA GLU A 274 -12.35 2.36 -21.49
C GLU A 274 -11.03 3.00 -21.02
N GLN A 275 -10.03 2.19 -20.67
CA GLN A 275 -8.76 2.67 -20.12
C GLN A 275 -7.89 3.43 -21.13
N LEU A 276 -7.94 3.05 -22.40
CA LEU A 276 -7.12 3.65 -23.46
C LEU A 276 -7.92 4.56 -24.40
N GLY A 277 -9.24 4.43 -24.43
CA GLY A 277 -10.11 5.05 -25.43
C GLY A 277 -10.15 4.24 -26.72
N VAL A 278 -11.36 4.04 -27.25
CA VAL A 278 -11.63 3.20 -28.42
C VAL A 278 -10.82 3.65 -29.65
N VAL A 279 -10.72 4.96 -29.90
CA VAL A 279 -9.98 5.50 -31.06
C VAL A 279 -8.49 5.13 -30.99
N LEU A 280 -7.86 5.36 -29.84
CA LEU A 280 -6.45 5.03 -29.63
C LEU A 280 -6.23 3.54 -29.84
N LEU A 281 -7.06 2.71 -29.21
CA LEU A 281 -6.96 1.25 -29.28
C LEU A 281 -7.12 0.74 -30.72
N VAL A 282 -8.17 1.17 -31.43
CA VAL A 282 -8.46 0.70 -32.81
C VAL A 282 -7.38 1.14 -33.79
N VAL A 283 -6.96 2.41 -33.76
CA VAL A 283 -5.91 2.92 -34.67
C VAL A 283 -4.56 2.27 -34.34
N GLY A 284 -4.23 2.13 -33.05
CA GLY A 284 -3.02 1.46 -32.60
C GLY A 284 -2.98 -0.01 -33.03
N VAL A 285 -4.03 -0.79 -32.74
CA VAL A 285 -4.10 -2.23 -33.07
C VAL A 285 -4.13 -2.46 -34.59
N SER A 286 -4.95 -1.72 -35.34
CA SER A 286 -4.98 -1.84 -36.81
C SER A 286 -3.63 -1.48 -37.43
N GLY A 287 -2.95 -0.47 -36.89
CA GLY A 287 -1.60 -0.10 -37.31
C GLY A 287 -0.55 -1.15 -36.96
N LEU A 288 -0.71 -1.88 -35.85
CA LEU A 288 0.14 -3.03 -35.49
C LEU A 288 -0.08 -4.21 -36.45
N ILE A 289 -1.33 -4.48 -36.85
CA ILE A 289 -1.64 -5.49 -37.89
C ILE A 289 -0.95 -5.10 -39.20
N LEU A 290 -1.07 -3.83 -39.60
CA LEU A 290 -0.39 -3.29 -40.78
C LEU A 290 1.13 -3.40 -40.68
N TRP A 291 1.71 -3.15 -39.49
CA TRP A 291 3.14 -3.27 -39.24
C TRP A 291 3.62 -4.71 -39.39
N CYS A 292 2.86 -5.68 -38.87
CA CYS A 292 3.13 -7.10 -39.04
C CYS A 292 3.02 -7.55 -40.50
N ALA A 293 2.04 -7.04 -41.25
CA ALA A 293 1.85 -7.36 -42.66
C ALA A 293 2.95 -6.79 -43.57
N GLN A 294 3.52 -5.63 -43.23
CA GLN A 294 4.54 -4.93 -44.02
C GLN A 294 5.99 -5.18 -43.55
N ARG A 295 6.26 -6.36 -42.98
CA ARG A 295 7.54 -6.74 -42.32
C ARG A 295 8.83 -6.34 -43.07
N SER A 296 8.80 -6.17 -44.39
CA SER A 296 9.93 -5.74 -45.22
C SER A 296 10.28 -4.24 -45.16
N ARG A 297 9.47 -3.40 -44.49
CA ARG A 297 9.63 -1.92 -44.45
C ARG A 297 9.98 -1.35 -43.06
N THR A 298 10.50 -2.17 -42.14
CA THR A 298 10.80 -1.80 -40.74
C THR A 298 12.10 -1.00 -40.54
N ALA A 299 12.53 -0.22 -41.53
CA ALA A 299 13.73 0.59 -41.45
C ALA A 299 13.63 1.59 -40.26
N GLY A 300 14.56 1.45 -39.31
CA GLY A 300 14.72 2.35 -38.16
C GLY A 300 14.19 1.85 -36.82
N ASP A 301 13.53 0.68 -36.74
CA ASP A 301 13.11 0.09 -35.46
C ASP A 301 14.28 -0.64 -34.76
N ASP A 302 14.43 -0.48 -33.44
CA ASP A 302 15.43 -1.23 -32.66
C ASP A 302 14.88 -2.61 -32.24
N GLY A 303 15.35 -3.66 -32.90
CA GLY A 303 14.85 -5.03 -32.68
C GLY A 303 15.07 -5.58 -31.28
N TRP A 304 16.13 -5.17 -30.57
CA TRP A 304 16.35 -5.59 -29.18
C TRP A 304 15.33 -4.94 -28.26
N CYS A 305 15.17 -3.63 -28.36
CA CYS A 305 14.30 -2.84 -27.52
C CYS A 305 12.83 -3.25 -27.69
N TRP A 306 12.39 -3.53 -28.92
CA TRP A 306 11.04 -4.07 -29.18
C TRP A 306 10.82 -5.46 -28.59
N ARG A 307 11.77 -6.38 -28.77
CA ARG A 307 11.70 -7.72 -28.16
C ARG A 307 11.65 -7.63 -26.64
N TRP A 308 12.46 -6.76 -26.05
CA TRP A 308 12.45 -6.51 -24.62
C TRP A 308 11.10 -6.01 -24.13
N LEU A 309 10.52 -5.02 -24.82
CA LEU A 309 9.21 -4.47 -24.47
C LEU A 309 8.11 -5.52 -24.56
N VAL A 310 7.97 -6.20 -25.70
CA VAL A 310 6.83 -7.11 -25.95
C VAL A 310 6.88 -8.35 -25.05
N ILE A 311 8.05 -8.97 -24.88
CA ILE A 311 8.18 -10.18 -24.05
C ILE A 311 7.85 -9.84 -22.59
N ASN A 312 8.40 -8.75 -22.06
CA ASN A 312 8.13 -8.36 -20.68
C ASN A 312 6.69 -7.89 -20.48
N LEU A 313 6.09 -7.17 -21.44
CA LEU A 313 4.68 -6.79 -21.40
C LEU A 313 3.78 -8.03 -21.31
N LEU A 314 3.98 -9.03 -22.17
CA LEU A 314 3.18 -10.26 -22.17
C LEU A 314 3.39 -11.10 -20.91
N ALA A 315 4.63 -11.23 -20.44
CA ALA A 315 4.93 -11.99 -19.22
C ALA A 315 4.35 -11.32 -17.97
N ALA A 316 4.47 -10.00 -17.86
CA ALA A 316 3.91 -9.24 -16.76
C ALA A 316 2.37 -9.19 -16.80
N TRP A 317 1.78 -9.14 -18.01
CA TRP A 317 0.34 -9.30 -18.20
C TRP A 317 -0.14 -10.65 -17.67
N LEU A 318 0.55 -11.74 -18.05
CA LEU A 318 0.26 -13.09 -17.55
C LEU A 318 0.31 -13.16 -16.02
N LEU A 319 1.38 -12.66 -15.39
CA LEU A 319 1.50 -12.66 -13.92
C LEU A 319 0.40 -11.83 -13.24
N THR A 320 0.00 -10.71 -13.85
CA THR A 320 -1.09 -9.88 -13.33
C THR A 320 -2.44 -10.58 -13.47
N SER A 321 -2.69 -11.28 -14.58
CA SER A 321 -3.87 -12.13 -14.78
C SER A 321 -3.93 -13.33 -13.83
N LEU A 322 -2.78 -13.85 -13.37
CA LEU A 322 -2.71 -14.94 -12.39
C LEU A 322 -2.92 -14.47 -10.95
N SER A 323 -3.01 -13.16 -10.69
CA SER A 323 -3.37 -12.68 -9.36
C SER A 323 -4.83 -13.03 -9.05
N PRO A 324 -5.13 -13.62 -7.88
CA PRO A 324 -6.51 -13.93 -7.47
C PRO A 324 -7.38 -12.68 -7.33
N ASN A 325 -6.84 -11.61 -6.75
CA ASN A 325 -7.54 -10.34 -6.60
C ASN A 325 -7.59 -9.60 -7.95
N LYS A 326 -8.80 -9.23 -8.38
CA LYS A 326 -9.04 -8.44 -9.58
C LYS A 326 -9.39 -7.00 -9.22
N GLY A 327 -8.56 -6.07 -9.70
CA GLY A 327 -8.85 -4.65 -9.59
C GLY A 327 -8.49 -3.92 -10.87
N ASP A 328 -9.32 -2.98 -11.30
CA ASP A 328 -9.17 -2.27 -12.57
C ASP A 328 -7.83 -1.53 -12.69
N ARG A 329 -7.27 -1.12 -11.54
CA ARG A 329 -6.03 -0.36 -11.47
C ARG A 329 -4.77 -1.24 -11.47
N TYR A 330 -4.89 -2.56 -11.29
CA TYR A 330 -3.71 -3.44 -11.15
C TYR A 330 -2.88 -3.53 -12.44
N ILE A 331 -3.52 -3.28 -13.58
CA ILE A 331 -2.85 -3.21 -14.89
C ILE A 331 -2.12 -1.88 -15.14
N ALA A 332 -2.30 -0.86 -14.30
CA ALA A 332 -1.73 0.48 -14.51
C ALA A 332 -0.23 0.48 -14.86
N PRO A 333 0.65 -0.34 -14.24
CA PRO A 333 2.07 -0.38 -14.57
C PRO A 333 2.40 -0.91 -15.97
N LEU A 334 1.44 -1.61 -16.61
CA LEU A 334 1.57 -2.19 -17.95
C LEU A 334 1.13 -1.20 -19.04
N LEU A 335 0.26 -0.24 -18.69
CA LEU A 335 -0.32 0.71 -19.66
C LEU A 335 0.75 1.51 -20.43
N PRO A 336 1.84 2.03 -19.82
CA PRO A 336 2.85 2.76 -20.58
C PRO A 336 3.57 1.91 -21.64
N ALA A 337 3.87 0.64 -21.34
CA ALA A 337 4.47 -0.28 -22.29
C ALA A 337 3.49 -0.64 -23.42
N LEU A 338 2.20 -0.82 -23.10
CA LEU A 338 1.15 -1.02 -24.08
C LEU A 338 0.98 0.22 -24.98
N LEU A 339 1.00 1.42 -24.40
CA LEU A 339 0.92 2.69 -25.14
C LEU A 339 2.12 2.89 -26.07
N LEU A 340 3.34 2.53 -25.65
CA LEU A 340 4.52 2.52 -26.53
C LEU A 340 4.31 1.58 -27.74
N LEU A 341 3.75 0.39 -27.50
CA LEU A 341 3.41 -0.56 -28.56
C LEU A 341 2.32 -0.02 -29.51
N LEU A 342 1.22 0.51 -28.97
CA LEU A 342 0.14 1.10 -29.77
C LEU A 342 0.60 2.34 -30.54
N SER A 343 1.49 3.14 -29.96
CA SER A 343 2.13 4.28 -30.64
C SER A 343 2.90 3.85 -31.88
N ARG A 344 3.50 2.66 -31.87
CA ARG A 344 4.17 2.11 -33.04
C ARG A 344 3.20 1.70 -34.14
N GLY A 345 2.04 1.18 -33.78
CA GLY A 345 0.96 0.92 -34.73
C GLY A 345 0.44 2.23 -35.35
N TRP A 346 0.16 3.22 -34.52
CA TRP A 346 -0.22 4.56 -34.96
C TRP A 346 0.82 5.18 -35.91
N TRP A 347 2.10 5.06 -35.56
CA TRP A 347 3.19 5.53 -36.41
C TRP A 347 3.24 4.78 -37.75
N GLN A 348 2.88 3.49 -37.80
CA GLN A 348 2.82 2.73 -39.06
C GLN A 348 1.80 3.31 -40.03
N TRP A 349 0.64 3.73 -39.55
CA TRP A 349 -0.35 4.43 -40.37
C TRP A 349 0.24 5.70 -40.98
N GLY A 350 1.02 6.46 -40.22
CA GLY A 350 1.73 7.63 -40.73
C GLY A 350 2.68 7.32 -41.88
N LEU A 351 3.53 6.30 -41.73
CA LEU A 351 4.45 5.87 -42.79
C LEU A 351 3.72 5.40 -44.04
N TRP A 352 2.62 4.66 -43.85
CA TRP A 352 1.83 4.15 -44.95
C TRP A 352 1.15 5.31 -45.67
N LEU A 353 0.46 6.21 -44.97
CA LEU A 353 -0.17 7.40 -45.55
C LEU A 353 0.84 8.28 -46.27
N GLN A 354 2.07 8.41 -45.75
CA GLN A 354 3.11 9.22 -46.39
C GLN A 354 3.47 8.71 -47.79
N GLN A 355 3.38 7.39 -48.04
CA GLN A 355 3.65 6.79 -49.35
C GLN A 355 2.59 7.13 -50.39
N TRP A 356 1.34 7.38 -49.96
CA TRP A 356 0.20 7.63 -50.86
C TRP A 356 -0.18 9.11 -50.94
N ARG A 357 -0.12 9.83 -49.81
CA ARG A 357 -0.60 11.21 -49.62
C ARG A 357 0.24 11.96 -48.59
N SER A 358 1.51 12.25 -48.91
CA SER A 358 2.45 12.95 -48.03
C SER A 358 1.88 14.25 -47.41
N ARG A 359 1.22 15.10 -48.21
CA ARG A 359 0.62 16.39 -47.73
C ARG A 359 -0.47 16.24 -46.67
N TRP A 360 -1.20 15.12 -46.64
CA TRP A 360 -2.33 14.89 -45.74
C TRP A 360 -1.96 14.06 -44.50
N THR A 361 -0.74 13.54 -44.43
CA THR A 361 -0.34 12.60 -43.38
C THR A 361 -0.39 13.28 -42.00
N THR A 362 0.25 14.43 -41.84
CA THR A 362 0.27 15.16 -40.55
C THR A 362 -1.12 15.64 -40.12
N PRO A 363 -1.94 16.26 -40.99
CA PRO A 363 -3.32 16.61 -40.64
C PRO A 363 -4.16 15.42 -40.20
N ILE A 364 -4.12 14.28 -40.91
CA ILE A 364 -4.91 13.09 -40.57
C ILE A 364 -4.49 12.52 -39.22
N LEU A 365 -3.18 12.38 -38.97
CA LEU A 365 -2.70 11.90 -37.68
C LEU A 365 -3.04 12.88 -36.54
N GLY A 366 -2.95 14.19 -36.80
CA GLY A 366 -3.34 15.23 -35.84
C GLY A 366 -4.83 15.19 -35.50
N LEU A 367 -5.70 15.02 -36.51
CA LEU A 367 -7.14 14.82 -36.30
C LEU A 367 -7.43 13.55 -35.50
N GLY A 368 -6.70 12.46 -35.76
CA GLY A 368 -6.79 11.24 -34.97
C GLY A 368 -6.43 11.45 -33.50
N LEU A 369 -5.38 12.23 -33.21
CA LEU A 369 -5.00 12.57 -31.83
C LEU A 369 -6.07 13.42 -31.13
N LEU A 370 -6.66 14.39 -31.84
CA LEU A 370 -7.78 15.16 -31.32
C LEU A 370 -9.00 14.27 -31.03
N ALA A 371 -9.24 13.25 -31.85
CA ALA A 371 -10.31 12.28 -31.63
C ALA A 371 -10.08 11.35 -30.43
N CYS A 372 -8.88 11.32 -29.82
CA CYS A 372 -8.63 10.62 -28.56
C CYS A 372 -9.08 11.42 -27.33
N VAL A 373 -9.22 12.76 -27.45
CA VAL A 373 -9.56 13.65 -26.32
C VAL A 373 -10.94 13.36 -25.71
N PRO A 374 -12.02 13.14 -26.50
CA PRO A 374 -13.35 12.97 -25.95
C PRO A 374 -13.46 11.85 -24.91
N ALA A 375 -12.84 10.69 -25.14
CA ALA A 375 -12.94 9.54 -24.23
C ALA A 375 -12.38 9.85 -22.82
N GLY A 376 -11.23 10.52 -22.75
CA GLY A 376 -10.66 10.95 -21.47
C GLY A 376 -11.48 12.05 -20.82
N TRP A 377 -12.00 12.99 -21.63
CA TRP A 377 -12.82 14.09 -21.14
C TRP A 377 -14.17 13.63 -20.58
N THR A 378 -14.88 12.72 -21.27
CA THR A 378 -16.15 12.17 -20.81
C THR A 378 -15.98 11.38 -19.52
N LEU A 379 -14.96 10.53 -19.44
CA LEU A 379 -14.65 9.78 -18.22
C LEU A 379 -14.40 10.73 -17.03
N GLN A 380 -13.67 11.83 -17.24
CA GLN A 380 -13.44 12.83 -16.18
C GLN A 380 -14.72 13.56 -15.77
N LEU A 381 -15.59 13.92 -16.73
CA LEU A 381 -16.86 14.57 -16.44
C LEU A 381 -17.80 13.68 -15.62
N GLU A 382 -17.98 12.43 -16.04
CA GLU A 382 -18.78 11.42 -15.32
C GLU A 382 -18.26 11.27 -13.89
N ARG A 383 -16.94 11.15 -13.75
CA ARG A 383 -16.30 11.04 -12.45
C ARG A 383 -16.58 12.25 -11.55
N LEU A 384 -16.50 13.48 -12.06
CA LEU A 384 -16.74 14.69 -11.26
C LEU A 384 -18.20 14.79 -10.76
N GLN A 385 -19.14 14.22 -11.52
CA GLN A 385 -20.53 14.12 -11.09
C GLN A 385 -20.68 13.12 -9.94
N ASP A 386 -19.99 11.98 -10.03
CA ASP A 386 -20.10 10.87 -9.05
C ASP A 386 -19.16 10.97 -7.85
N ARG A 387 -18.26 11.96 -7.83
CA ARG A 387 -17.30 12.14 -6.74
C ARG A 387 -18.03 12.37 -5.41
N PRO A 388 -17.63 11.67 -4.32
CA PRO A 388 -18.28 11.83 -3.02
C PRO A 388 -18.15 13.26 -2.53
N ARG A 389 -19.27 13.92 -2.28
CA ARG A 389 -19.32 15.22 -1.60
C ARG A 389 -19.71 14.94 -0.17
N GLY A 390 -19.28 15.72 0.79
CA GLY A 390 -19.71 15.49 2.17
C GLY A 390 -19.38 16.68 3.04
N PRO A 391 -20.09 16.87 4.16
CA PRO A 391 -19.80 17.92 5.13
C PRO A 391 -18.52 17.60 5.94
N LEU A 392 -17.62 16.77 5.40
CA LEU A 392 -16.47 16.19 6.08
C LEU A 392 -15.62 17.26 6.77
N GLN A 393 -15.31 18.35 6.06
CA GLN A 393 -14.50 19.43 6.61
C GLN A 393 -15.20 20.12 7.79
N ALA A 394 -16.48 20.45 7.65
CA ALA A 394 -17.25 21.08 8.72
C ALA A 394 -17.42 20.14 9.93
N LEU A 395 -17.66 18.85 9.67
CA LEU A 395 -17.79 17.82 10.70
C LEU A 395 -16.49 17.63 11.49
N VAL A 396 -15.37 17.55 10.77
CA VAL A 396 -14.03 17.44 11.38
C VAL A 396 -13.69 18.69 12.20
N GLN A 397 -13.98 19.89 11.68
CA GLN A 397 -13.78 21.14 12.42
C GLN A 397 -14.63 21.18 13.69
N ALA A 398 -15.90 20.78 13.63
CA ALA A 398 -16.78 20.70 14.79
C ALA A 398 -16.29 19.70 15.86
N ALA A 399 -15.58 18.63 15.44
CA ALA A 399 -14.92 17.70 16.36
C ALA A 399 -13.58 18.23 16.92
N GLY A 400 -13.12 19.42 16.50
CA GLY A 400 -11.84 20.02 16.88
C GLY A 400 -10.65 19.51 16.06
N GLY A 401 -10.88 18.92 14.89
CA GLY A 401 -9.82 18.51 13.97
C GLY A 401 -9.26 19.69 13.17
N ALA A 402 -8.08 19.48 12.58
CA ALA A 402 -7.28 20.48 11.87
C ALA A 402 -6.78 21.68 12.71
N ASP A 403 -7.09 21.73 14.01
CA ASP A 403 -6.54 22.69 14.96
C ASP A 403 -5.40 22.03 15.78
N PRO A 404 -4.15 22.49 15.67
CA PRO A 404 -3.03 21.94 16.43
C PRO A 404 -3.12 22.21 17.95
N ALA A 405 -3.88 23.24 18.37
CA ALA A 405 -4.02 23.59 19.79
C ALA A 405 -4.97 22.65 20.54
N VAL A 406 -5.84 21.93 19.82
CA VAL A 406 -6.76 20.96 20.42
C VAL A 406 -5.99 19.70 20.82
N GLU A 407 -6.33 19.16 22.00
CA GLU A 407 -5.78 17.89 22.49
C GLU A 407 -6.05 16.73 21.51
N PRO A 408 -5.18 15.70 21.46
CA PRO A 408 -5.39 14.53 20.61
C PRO A 408 -6.75 13.88 20.88
N ARG A 409 -7.53 13.66 19.83
CA ARG A 409 -8.88 13.09 19.92
C ARG A 409 -9.05 11.92 18.97
N THR A 410 -9.88 10.97 19.39
CA THR A 410 -10.34 9.85 18.56
C THR A 410 -11.83 10.02 18.30
N LEU A 411 -12.21 10.11 17.02
CA LEU A 411 -13.61 10.12 16.57
C LEU A 411 -14.00 8.72 16.09
N ILE A 412 -14.98 8.12 16.74
CA ILE A 412 -15.54 6.84 16.32
C ILE A 412 -16.48 7.07 15.15
N VAL A 413 -16.09 6.55 13.99
CA VAL A 413 -16.82 6.64 12.73
C VAL A 413 -17.61 5.35 12.53
N VAL A 414 -18.90 5.42 12.83
CA VAL A 414 -19.84 4.31 12.60
C VAL A 414 -20.20 4.11 11.12
N PRO A 415 -20.47 5.16 10.33
CA PRO A 415 -20.72 4.97 8.90
C PRO A 415 -19.44 4.65 8.13
N SER A 416 -19.56 3.87 7.08
CA SER A 416 -18.48 3.64 6.11
C SER A 416 -19.00 3.88 4.70
N THR A 417 -18.95 5.14 4.31
CA THR A 417 -19.44 5.67 3.03
C THR A 417 -18.30 6.38 2.29
N PRO A 418 -18.39 6.53 0.95
CA PRO A 418 -17.35 7.23 0.19
C PRO A 418 -17.10 8.67 0.69
N ASP A 419 -18.14 9.36 1.13
CA ASP A 419 -18.11 10.74 1.61
C ASP A 419 -17.72 10.89 3.09
N LEU A 420 -17.94 9.86 3.90
CA LEU A 420 -17.54 9.83 5.31
C LEU A 420 -17.10 8.42 5.73
N ASN A 421 -15.84 8.30 6.10
CA ASN A 421 -15.23 7.07 6.64
C ASN A 421 -14.03 7.42 7.54
N GLN A 422 -13.49 6.43 8.25
CA GLN A 422 -12.37 6.63 9.18
C GLN A 422 -11.10 7.22 8.54
N HIS A 423 -10.83 6.91 7.27
CA HIS A 423 -9.61 7.35 6.60
C HIS A 423 -9.71 8.84 6.24
N ASN A 424 -10.84 9.26 5.69
CA ASN A 424 -11.03 10.66 5.30
C ASN A 424 -11.21 11.58 6.52
N VAL A 425 -11.85 11.11 7.59
CA VAL A 425 -11.89 11.79 8.89
C VAL A 425 -10.48 11.96 9.46
N SER A 426 -9.66 10.90 9.45
CA SER A 426 -8.27 10.98 9.93
C SER A 426 -7.46 11.98 9.10
N TYR A 427 -7.58 11.93 7.77
CA TYR A 427 -6.81 12.80 6.90
C TYR A 427 -7.16 14.27 7.14
N TYR A 428 -8.45 14.64 7.10
CA TYR A 428 -8.87 16.02 7.35
C TYR A 428 -8.61 16.46 8.79
N GLY A 429 -8.81 15.57 9.78
CA GLY A 429 -8.61 15.86 11.19
C GLY A 429 -7.15 16.10 11.57
N ARG A 430 -6.22 15.58 10.75
CA ARG A 430 -4.79 15.70 10.95
C ARG A 430 -4.15 16.81 10.15
N ARG A 431 -4.81 17.41 9.17
CA ARG A 431 -4.23 18.51 8.39
C ARG A 431 -3.82 19.70 9.27
N GLY A 432 -2.87 20.51 8.81
CA GLY A 432 -2.46 21.75 9.48
C GLY A 432 -1.85 21.57 10.87
N GLY A 433 -1.39 20.36 11.24
CA GLY A 433 -0.91 20.07 12.60
C GLY A 433 -1.96 19.46 13.52
N GLY A 434 -3.19 19.29 13.06
CA GLY A 434 -4.27 18.68 13.84
C GLY A 434 -3.97 17.25 14.30
N ARG A 435 -4.65 16.86 15.39
CA ARG A 435 -4.45 15.58 16.09
C ARG A 435 -5.75 14.77 16.25
N LEU A 436 -6.76 15.03 15.41
CA LEU A 436 -7.99 14.23 15.37
C LEU A 436 -7.80 13.01 14.46
N VAL A 437 -8.00 11.81 14.99
CA VAL A 437 -7.98 10.56 14.21
C VAL A 437 -9.37 9.93 14.15
N GLY A 438 -9.76 9.47 12.97
CA GLY A 438 -10.96 8.67 12.76
C GLY A 438 -10.67 7.19 12.94
N ARG A 439 -11.57 6.46 13.61
CA ARG A 439 -11.48 5.01 13.81
C ARG A 439 -12.83 4.35 13.57
N GLN A 440 -12.84 3.17 12.95
CA GLN A 440 -14.07 2.50 12.56
C GLN A 440 -14.52 1.50 13.62
N LEU A 441 -15.73 1.68 14.15
CA LEU A 441 -16.43 0.71 15.02
C LEU A 441 -17.90 0.61 14.63
N GLY A 442 -18.56 -0.48 15.03
CA GLY A 442 -19.91 -0.83 14.58
C GLY A 442 -19.92 -1.93 13.53
N GLY A 443 -18.75 -2.48 13.20
CA GLY A 443 -18.55 -3.68 12.38
C GLY A 443 -19.16 -4.93 13.02
N SER A 444 -19.09 -4.99 14.35
CA SER A 444 -19.56 -6.13 15.14
C SER A 444 -20.56 -5.70 16.21
N ARG A 445 -21.40 -6.64 16.64
CA ARG A 445 -22.27 -6.43 17.81
C ARG A 445 -21.46 -6.25 19.10
N ARG A 446 -20.25 -6.80 19.14
CA ARG A 446 -19.32 -6.72 20.28
C ARG A 446 -18.82 -5.29 20.53
N ASP A 447 -18.84 -4.43 19.50
CA ASP A 447 -18.35 -3.05 19.59
C ASP A 447 -19.25 -2.14 20.45
N ARG A 448 -20.50 -2.53 20.69
CA ARG A 448 -21.49 -1.69 21.37
C ARG A 448 -21.09 -1.30 22.79
N THR A 449 -20.79 -2.28 23.62
CA THR A 449 -20.49 -2.05 25.04
C THR A 449 -19.21 -1.20 25.19
N PRO A 450 -18.09 -1.52 24.50
CA PRO A 450 -16.89 -0.70 24.55
C PRO A 450 -17.10 0.75 24.11
N VAL A 451 -17.85 0.99 23.02
CA VAL A 451 -18.14 2.37 22.56
C VAL A 451 -18.94 3.15 23.61
N LEU A 452 -20.01 2.57 24.15
CA LEU A 452 -20.81 3.24 25.19
C LEU A 452 -20.02 3.48 26.48
N ALA A 453 -19.09 2.59 26.83
CA ALA A 453 -18.28 2.72 28.03
C ALA A 453 -17.18 3.79 27.88
N ARG A 454 -16.57 3.91 26.68
CA ARG A 454 -15.28 4.60 26.55
C ARG A 454 -15.11 5.58 25.41
N ALA A 455 -15.92 5.53 24.36
CA ALA A 455 -15.80 6.53 23.29
C ALA A 455 -16.18 7.92 23.82
N GLU A 456 -15.41 8.94 23.46
CA GLU A 456 -15.73 10.33 23.76
C GLU A 456 -16.51 11.00 22.64
N TRP A 457 -16.15 10.70 21.39
CA TRP A 457 -16.75 11.28 20.20
C TRP A 457 -17.22 10.18 19.26
N VAL A 458 -18.44 10.33 18.75
CA VAL A 458 -19.04 9.38 17.83
C VAL A 458 -19.73 10.14 16.70
N VAL A 459 -19.54 9.70 15.47
CA VAL A 459 -20.33 10.17 14.33
C VAL A 459 -21.22 9.04 13.84
N LEU A 460 -22.49 9.38 13.65
CA LEU A 460 -23.55 8.49 13.18
C LEU A 460 -24.14 9.02 11.87
N ALA A 461 -24.67 8.13 11.04
CA ALA A 461 -25.49 8.50 9.89
C ALA A 461 -26.96 8.17 10.12
N GLU A 462 -27.88 8.98 9.62
CA GLU A 462 -29.28 8.59 9.48
C GLU A 462 -29.47 7.72 8.24
N GLY A 463 -30.25 6.64 8.38
CA GLY A 463 -30.53 5.72 7.27
C GLY A 463 -29.38 4.74 6.98
N ASP A 464 -28.91 4.74 5.72
CA ASP A 464 -27.87 3.80 5.26
C ASP A 464 -26.48 4.16 5.83
N GLN A 465 -25.85 3.17 6.48
CA GLN A 465 -24.52 3.25 7.10
C GLN A 465 -23.40 2.78 6.15
N GLY A 466 -23.74 2.38 4.92
CA GLY A 466 -22.79 1.91 3.92
C GLY A 466 -22.47 0.42 4.06
N SER A 467 -21.18 0.06 4.07
CA SER A 467 -20.75 -1.35 4.07
C SER A 467 -21.04 -2.10 5.39
N VAL A 468 -21.32 -1.38 6.48
CA VAL A 468 -21.51 -1.96 7.81
C VAL A 468 -22.98 -1.92 8.23
N ARG A 469 -23.80 -2.86 7.75
CA ARG A 469 -25.26 -2.64 7.74
C ARG A 469 -26.02 -2.96 9.02
N LYS A 470 -25.84 -4.15 9.63
CA LYS A 470 -26.71 -4.60 10.74
C LYS A 470 -26.18 -4.21 12.12
N ALA A 471 -24.88 -4.35 12.35
CA ALA A 471 -24.25 -4.01 13.63
C ALA A 471 -24.21 -2.49 13.84
N ALA A 472 -23.84 -1.71 12.82
CA ALA A 472 -23.84 -0.25 12.90
C ALA A 472 -25.21 0.32 13.25
N ARG A 473 -26.31 -0.19 12.66
CA ARG A 473 -27.69 0.23 13.01
C ARG A 473 -28.07 -0.09 14.46
N LYS A 474 -27.45 -1.08 15.09
CA LYS A 474 -27.65 -1.36 16.52
C LYS A 474 -26.80 -0.43 17.38
N LEU A 475 -25.58 -0.12 16.96
CA LEU A 475 -24.71 0.82 17.63
C LEU A 475 -25.28 2.24 17.58
N ASP A 476 -25.73 2.70 16.41
CA ASP A 476 -26.41 3.99 16.21
C ASP A 476 -27.56 4.16 17.21
N ARG A 477 -28.50 3.20 17.25
CA ARG A 477 -29.62 3.23 18.20
C ARG A 477 -29.14 3.28 19.65
N ALA A 478 -28.12 2.50 19.98
CA ALA A 478 -27.58 2.45 21.34
C ALA A 478 -26.95 3.79 21.76
N VAL A 479 -26.18 4.44 20.88
CA VAL A 479 -25.60 5.77 21.15
C VAL A 479 -26.72 6.78 21.41
N ARG A 480 -27.73 6.83 20.53
CA ARG A 480 -28.88 7.74 20.64
C ARG A 480 -29.73 7.52 21.90
N SER A 481 -29.95 6.27 22.32
CA SER A 481 -30.85 5.95 23.44
C SER A 481 -30.15 5.79 24.79
N SER A 482 -28.82 5.73 24.83
CA SER A 482 -28.06 5.42 26.07
C SER A 482 -28.11 6.52 27.13
N GLY A 483 -28.35 7.77 26.73
CA GLY A 483 -28.18 8.93 27.60
C GLY A 483 -26.72 9.22 27.98
N VAL A 484 -25.74 8.54 27.38
CA VAL A 484 -24.29 8.76 27.60
C VAL A 484 -23.76 9.90 26.75
N PHE A 485 -24.33 10.06 25.56
CA PHE A 485 -23.91 11.05 24.57
C PHE A 485 -24.98 12.14 24.42
N GLU A 486 -24.51 13.35 24.14
CA GLU A 486 -25.33 14.47 23.69
C GLU A 486 -24.99 14.78 22.22
N GLU A 487 -26.01 15.17 21.47
CA GLU A 487 -25.84 15.58 20.08
C GLU A 487 -25.23 16.98 20.05
N VAL A 488 -24.11 17.14 19.33
CA VAL A 488 -23.40 18.41 19.19
C VAL A 488 -23.92 19.17 17.98
N GLN A 489 -23.98 18.49 16.83
CA GLN A 489 -24.36 19.11 15.56
C GLN A 489 -24.81 18.07 14.54
N ARG A 490 -25.72 18.47 13.65
CA ARG A 490 -26.10 17.71 12.45
C ARG A 490 -25.56 18.35 11.20
N PHE A 491 -25.23 17.51 10.23
CA PHE A 491 -24.70 17.90 8.94
C PHE A 491 -25.50 17.22 7.82
N PRO A 492 -25.92 17.95 6.77
CA PRO A 492 -26.68 17.36 5.68
C PRO A 492 -25.83 16.37 4.89
N ARG A 493 -26.43 15.24 4.48
CA ARG A 493 -25.81 14.30 3.54
C ARG A 493 -26.08 14.72 2.09
N PRO A 494 -25.25 14.30 1.12
CA PRO A 494 -25.45 14.66 -0.28
C PRO A 494 -26.65 14.00 -0.95
N LYS A 495 -27.03 12.80 -0.49
CA LYS A 495 -28.20 12.07 -1.01
C LYS A 495 -29.40 12.38 -0.13
N ASP A 496 -29.56 11.60 0.95
CA ASP A 496 -30.67 11.73 1.89
C ASP A 496 -30.19 11.47 3.33
N GLY A 497 -30.81 12.16 4.28
CA GLY A 497 -30.52 12.09 5.71
C GLY A 497 -29.43 13.04 6.18
N SER A 498 -28.99 12.86 7.43
CA SER A 498 -27.92 13.65 8.03
C SER A 498 -26.82 12.79 8.66
N TYR A 499 -25.62 13.35 8.78
CA TYR A 499 -24.63 12.90 9.75
C TYR A 499 -24.85 13.66 11.05
N SER A 500 -24.76 12.97 12.17
CA SER A 500 -24.89 13.58 13.50
C SER A 500 -23.62 13.31 14.30
N LEU A 501 -23.04 14.37 14.85
CA LEU A 501 -21.86 14.34 15.70
C LEU A 501 -22.31 14.32 17.15
N TRP A 502 -21.79 13.38 17.92
CA TRP A 502 -22.15 13.12 19.30
C TRP A 502 -20.92 13.21 20.17
N ARG A 503 -21.07 13.83 21.34
CA ARG A 503 -20.03 13.93 22.36
C ARG A 503 -20.54 13.31 23.65
N ARG A 504 -19.66 12.62 24.36
CA ARG A 504 -19.92 12.10 25.70
C ARG A 504 -20.25 13.26 26.64
N ARG A 505 -21.33 13.12 27.42
CA ARG A 505 -21.70 14.12 28.42
C ARG A 505 -20.68 14.16 29.56
N SER A 506 -20.44 15.35 30.10
CA SER A 506 -19.48 15.55 31.19
C SER A 506 -19.87 14.85 32.50
N ASP A 507 -21.17 14.57 32.71
CA ASP A 507 -21.70 13.83 33.86
C ASP A 507 -21.63 12.30 33.70
N ARG A 508 -21.14 11.82 32.54
CA ARG A 508 -21.00 10.39 32.22
C ARG A 508 -19.54 10.06 31.88
N PRO A 509 -18.62 10.11 32.86
CA PRO A 509 -17.19 9.92 32.62
C PRO A 509 -16.90 8.56 31.99
N VAL A 510 -15.77 8.49 31.28
CA VAL A 510 -15.23 7.25 30.70
C VAL A 510 -15.03 6.23 31.83
N SER A 511 -15.39 4.97 31.59
CA SER A 511 -15.12 3.88 32.55
C SER A 511 -13.62 3.69 32.80
N VAL A 512 -13.25 2.94 33.85
CA VAL A 512 -11.85 2.56 34.17
C VAL A 512 -11.06 2.21 32.89
N GLY A 513 -9.85 2.76 32.78
CA GLY A 513 -9.08 2.78 31.56
C GLY A 513 -8.52 1.42 31.17
N PHE A 514 -8.29 1.20 29.87
CA PHE A 514 -7.61 0.01 29.36
C PHE A 514 -6.28 -0.25 30.04
N ALA A 515 -5.56 0.81 30.43
CA ALA A 515 -4.29 0.74 31.12
C ALA A 515 -4.36 -0.10 32.40
N ASP A 516 -5.47 -0.02 33.15
CA ASP A 516 -5.63 -0.76 34.41
C ASP A 516 -5.99 -2.24 34.17
N ALA A 517 -6.72 -2.53 33.09
CA ALA A 517 -7.05 -3.90 32.68
C ALA A 517 -5.89 -4.60 31.95
N PHE A 518 -4.98 -3.83 31.34
CA PHE A 518 -3.91 -4.35 30.49
C PHE A 518 -2.99 -5.34 31.20
N PRO A 519 -2.54 -5.15 32.45
CA PRO A 519 -1.66 -6.12 33.11
C PRO A 519 -2.28 -7.50 33.27
N ALA A 520 -3.56 -7.56 33.65
CA ALA A 520 -4.30 -8.83 33.75
C ALA A 520 -4.50 -9.48 32.37
N LEU A 521 -4.84 -8.69 31.35
CA LEU A 521 -4.93 -9.17 29.97
C LEU A 521 -3.59 -9.73 29.49
N ALA A 522 -2.49 -9.00 29.67
CA ALA A 522 -1.16 -9.41 29.26
C ALA A 522 -0.72 -10.72 29.95
N GLN A 523 -1.04 -10.88 31.23
CA GLN A 523 -0.80 -12.13 31.96
C GLN A 523 -1.60 -13.31 31.41
N GLY A 524 -2.76 -13.06 30.78
CA GLY A 524 -3.56 -14.07 30.08
C GLY A 524 -2.80 -14.80 28.98
N LEU A 525 -1.75 -14.21 28.42
CA LEU A 525 -0.83 -14.90 27.49
C LEU A 525 -0.17 -16.14 28.13
N ALA A 526 -0.04 -16.20 29.45
CA ALA A 526 0.46 -17.38 30.13
C ALA A 526 -0.42 -18.64 29.91
N ALA A 527 -1.65 -18.48 29.45
CA ALA A 527 -2.54 -19.59 29.04
C ALA A 527 -2.24 -20.12 27.62
N GLY A 528 -1.24 -19.57 26.92
CA GLY A 528 -0.88 -20.01 25.58
C GLY A 528 -1.90 -19.60 24.51
N PRO A 529 -2.17 -20.45 23.50
CA PRO A 529 -3.10 -20.16 22.41
C PRO A 529 -4.50 -19.71 22.87
N ALA A 530 -5.03 -20.30 23.94
CA ALA A 530 -6.33 -19.94 24.50
C ALA A 530 -6.37 -18.50 25.04
N GLY A 531 -5.22 -17.95 25.43
CA GLY A 531 -5.08 -16.56 25.88
C GLY A 531 -4.90 -15.54 24.76
N LEU A 532 -4.66 -15.96 23.52
CA LEU A 532 -4.36 -15.04 22.41
C LEU A 532 -5.60 -14.24 21.97
N ASP A 533 -6.73 -14.91 21.69
CA ASP A 533 -7.93 -14.22 21.20
C ASP A 533 -8.46 -13.17 22.19
N PRO A 534 -8.61 -13.46 23.51
CA PRO A 534 -9.05 -12.45 24.47
C PRO A 534 -8.17 -11.20 24.49
N VAL A 535 -6.85 -11.39 24.46
CA VAL A 535 -5.87 -10.29 24.51
C VAL A 535 -5.92 -9.46 23.24
N PHE A 536 -5.77 -10.11 22.08
CA PHE A 536 -5.69 -9.37 20.82
C PHE A 536 -7.04 -8.80 20.38
N SER A 537 -8.16 -9.43 20.73
CA SER A 537 -9.50 -8.85 20.54
C SER A 537 -9.70 -7.59 21.41
N ALA A 538 -9.29 -7.62 22.68
CA ALA A 538 -9.38 -6.45 23.55
C ALA A 538 -8.47 -5.31 23.07
N VAL A 539 -7.23 -5.62 22.69
CA VAL A 539 -6.27 -4.65 22.13
C VAL A 539 -6.77 -4.06 20.80
N ALA A 540 -7.36 -4.88 19.92
CA ALA A 540 -7.87 -4.40 18.64
C ALA A 540 -9.02 -3.40 18.83
N VAL A 541 -9.95 -3.66 19.74
CA VAL A 541 -11.01 -2.72 20.09
C VAL A 541 -10.42 -1.46 20.73
N GLU A 542 -9.44 -1.60 21.61
CA GLU A 542 -8.79 -0.45 22.23
C GLU A 542 -8.13 0.46 21.20
N HIS A 543 -7.39 -0.10 20.24
CA HIS A 543 -6.71 0.68 19.21
C HIS A 543 -7.69 1.44 18.30
N MET A 544 -8.96 1.05 18.29
CA MET A 544 -10.04 1.80 17.66
C MET A 544 -10.64 2.87 18.59
N LEU A 545 -10.75 2.62 19.89
CA LEU A 545 -11.27 3.59 20.86
C LEU A 545 -10.27 4.72 21.15
N ASP A 546 -8.99 4.37 21.23
CA ASP A 546 -7.86 5.27 21.43
C ASP A 546 -6.88 5.10 20.28
N GLY A 547 -7.07 5.91 19.23
CA GLY A 547 -6.23 5.93 18.06
C GLY A 547 -4.83 6.51 18.28
N HIS A 548 -4.54 7.05 19.49
CA HIS A 548 -3.24 7.60 19.90
C HIS A 548 -2.47 6.66 20.84
N PHE A 549 -3.08 5.56 21.27
CA PHE A 549 -2.46 4.54 22.13
C PHE A 549 -1.91 5.08 23.45
N SER A 550 -2.60 6.06 24.05
CA SER A 550 -2.25 6.74 25.29
C SER A 550 -2.00 5.79 26.47
N TYR A 551 -2.70 4.65 26.52
CA TYR A 551 -2.55 3.64 27.57
C TYR A 551 -1.10 3.10 27.67
N ARG A 552 -0.34 3.08 26.56
CA ARG A 552 0.99 2.44 26.52
C ARG A 552 1.98 3.11 27.48
N GLN A 553 1.95 4.44 27.57
CA GLN A 553 2.86 5.19 28.44
C GLN A 553 2.52 4.97 29.92
N GLN A 554 1.24 4.86 30.25
CA GLN A 554 0.80 4.58 31.63
C GLN A 554 1.23 3.17 32.04
N VAL A 555 0.95 2.16 31.22
CA VAL A 555 1.30 0.76 31.50
C VAL A 555 2.81 0.57 31.61
N ASP A 556 3.61 1.15 30.70
CA ASP A 556 5.08 1.03 30.76
C ASP A 556 5.63 1.60 32.07
N ARG A 557 5.17 2.80 32.48
CA ARG A 557 5.58 3.42 33.74
C ARG A 557 5.20 2.57 34.95
N GLN A 558 3.95 2.11 35.03
CA GLN A 558 3.48 1.26 36.13
C GLN A 558 4.27 -0.05 36.22
N ALA A 559 4.45 -0.74 35.08
CA ALA A 559 5.19 -1.99 35.05
C ALA A 559 6.66 -1.80 35.47
N ARG A 560 7.33 -0.72 35.04
CA ARG A 560 8.71 -0.42 35.47
C ARG A 560 8.81 -0.08 36.95
N GLN A 561 7.82 0.61 37.51
CA GLN A 561 7.77 0.87 38.96
C GLN A 561 7.66 -0.43 39.75
N HIS A 562 6.79 -1.36 39.33
CA HIS A 562 6.72 -2.69 39.93
C HIS A 562 8.04 -3.44 39.83
N LEU A 563 8.72 -3.39 38.68
CA LEU A 563 10.03 -4.05 38.50
C LEU A 563 11.17 -3.42 39.30
N ALA A 564 11.07 -2.14 39.66
CA ALA A 564 12.03 -1.48 40.53
C ALA A 564 11.90 -1.96 41.99
N ALA A 565 10.68 -2.33 42.41
CA ALA A 565 10.42 -2.91 43.73
C ALA A 565 10.68 -4.42 43.76
N ASP A 566 10.27 -5.13 42.71
CA ASP A 566 10.41 -6.57 42.54
C ASP A 566 10.82 -6.90 41.10
N PRO A 567 12.13 -7.15 40.84
CA PRO A 567 12.62 -7.50 39.50
C PRO A 567 11.97 -8.73 38.87
N ASP A 568 11.38 -9.60 39.70
CA ASP A 568 10.77 -10.87 39.31
C ASP A 568 9.23 -10.79 39.25
N HIS A 569 8.65 -9.59 39.30
CA HIS A 569 7.21 -9.38 39.21
C HIS A 569 6.64 -9.82 37.84
N ALA A 570 6.14 -11.05 37.77
CA ALA A 570 5.77 -11.72 36.52
C ALA A 570 4.72 -10.94 35.68
N GLN A 571 3.70 -10.36 36.32
CA GLN A 571 2.66 -9.60 35.59
C GLN A 571 3.22 -8.35 34.91
N ALA A 572 4.22 -7.71 35.52
CA ALA A 572 4.88 -6.53 34.95
C ALA A 572 5.74 -6.93 33.75
N ARG A 573 6.42 -8.09 33.82
CA ARG A 573 7.16 -8.69 32.69
C ARG A 573 6.23 -9.03 31.53
N TRP A 574 5.08 -9.66 31.77
CA TRP A 574 4.07 -9.92 30.73
C TRP A 574 3.57 -8.63 30.08
N SER A 575 3.32 -7.59 30.89
CA SER A 575 2.87 -6.28 30.41
C SER A 575 3.91 -5.64 29.47
N LEU A 576 5.18 -5.59 29.89
CA LEU A 576 6.25 -5.03 29.06
C LEU A 576 6.52 -5.88 27.81
N ALA A 577 6.40 -7.22 27.92
CA ALA A 577 6.54 -8.11 26.77
C ALA A 577 5.45 -7.82 25.71
N LEU A 578 4.19 -7.73 26.13
CA LEU A 578 3.08 -7.44 25.21
C LEU A 578 3.19 -6.01 24.63
N LEU A 579 3.56 -5.00 25.43
CA LEU A 579 3.82 -3.66 24.91
C LEU A 579 4.91 -3.66 23.83
N ALA A 580 6.00 -4.40 24.05
CA ALA A 580 7.07 -4.54 23.08
C ALA A 580 6.62 -5.27 21.81
N VAL A 581 5.79 -6.31 21.91
CA VAL A 581 5.16 -6.98 20.75
C VAL A 581 4.31 -6.00 19.95
N LEU A 582 3.41 -5.25 20.61
CA LEU A 582 2.52 -4.28 19.97
C LEU A 582 3.27 -3.07 19.36
N ALA A 583 4.46 -2.77 19.86
CA ALA A 583 5.34 -1.72 19.35
C ALA A 583 6.34 -2.23 18.29
N ASN A 584 6.24 -3.50 17.86
CA ASN A 584 7.20 -4.13 16.96
C ASN A 584 8.66 -3.99 17.44
N ARG A 585 8.90 -4.36 18.72
CA ARG A 585 10.21 -4.35 19.38
C ARG A 585 10.60 -5.77 19.81
N PRO A 586 10.97 -6.65 18.86
CA PRO A 586 11.18 -8.07 19.12
C PRO A 586 12.27 -8.36 20.16
N ALA A 587 13.38 -7.60 20.16
CA ALA A 587 14.46 -7.78 21.12
C ALA A 587 14.00 -7.47 22.56
N ALA A 588 13.31 -6.34 22.76
CA ALA A 588 12.77 -5.96 24.07
C ALA A 588 11.73 -6.98 24.56
N ALA A 589 10.87 -7.50 23.67
CA ALA A 589 9.94 -8.57 24.02
C ALA A 589 10.68 -9.86 24.42
N ALA A 590 11.72 -10.24 23.68
CA ALA A 590 12.52 -11.43 23.95
C ALA A 590 13.22 -11.38 25.31
N GLU A 591 13.70 -10.20 25.73
CA GLU A 591 14.27 -9.99 27.07
C GLU A 591 13.26 -10.25 28.18
N GLN A 592 12.03 -9.73 28.04
CA GLN A 592 10.99 -9.96 29.04
C GLN A 592 10.57 -11.43 29.08
N PHE A 593 10.40 -12.07 27.92
CA PHE A 593 10.08 -13.50 27.87
C PHE A 593 11.20 -14.40 28.41
N ALA A 594 12.47 -13.99 28.28
CA ALA A 594 13.59 -14.73 28.87
C ALA A 594 13.52 -14.72 30.40
N VAL A 595 13.12 -13.61 31.02
CA VAL A 595 12.90 -13.56 32.47
C VAL A 595 11.71 -14.43 32.86
N LEU A 596 10.58 -14.31 32.15
CA LEU A 596 9.39 -15.13 32.38
C LEU A 596 9.65 -16.63 32.26
N GLN A 597 10.51 -17.04 31.31
CA GLN A 597 10.92 -18.44 31.15
C GLN A 597 11.65 -18.96 32.40
N ARG A 598 12.48 -18.14 33.04
CA ARG A 598 13.15 -18.51 34.30
C ARG A 598 12.18 -18.57 35.48
N LEU A 599 11.22 -17.65 35.52
CA LEU A 599 10.20 -17.59 36.58
C LEU A 599 9.15 -18.70 36.46
N GLN A 600 8.91 -19.20 35.25
CA GLN A 600 7.89 -20.21 34.96
C GLN A 600 8.48 -21.38 34.17
N PRO A 601 9.42 -22.16 34.74
CA PRO A 601 10.14 -23.20 34.01
C PRO A 601 9.25 -24.35 33.54
N GLN A 602 8.10 -24.55 34.19
CA GLN A 602 7.12 -25.58 33.82
C GLN A 602 6.20 -25.14 32.65
N SER A 603 6.21 -23.86 32.27
CA SER A 603 5.33 -23.34 31.23
C SER A 603 6.04 -23.27 29.87
N PRO A 604 5.44 -23.80 28.79
CA PRO A 604 6.00 -23.69 27.44
C PRO A 604 5.85 -22.34 26.79
N TRP A 605 4.98 -21.50 27.32
CA TRP A 605 4.55 -20.29 26.62
C TRP A 605 5.60 -19.18 26.61
N PRO A 606 6.32 -18.87 27.71
CA PRO A 606 7.40 -17.89 27.66
C PRO A 606 8.46 -18.24 26.61
N ALA A 607 8.90 -19.50 26.53
CA ALA A 607 9.87 -19.95 25.55
C ALA A 607 9.31 -19.93 24.12
N ALA A 608 8.04 -20.33 23.93
CA ALA A 608 7.39 -20.28 22.63
C ALA A 608 7.27 -18.82 22.12
N TYR A 609 6.76 -17.90 22.94
CA TYR A 609 6.65 -16.49 22.56
C TYR A 609 8.01 -15.84 22.34
N ARG A 610 9.01 -16.15 23.17
CA ARG A 610 10.40 -15.72 22.95
C ARG A 610 10.92 -16.17 21.59
N SER A 611 10.67 -17.42 21.22
CA SER A 611 11.07 -17.98 19.91
C SER A 611 10.36 -17.26 18.76
N VAL A 612 9.06 -16.99 18.89
CA VAL A 612 8.27 -16.23 17.90
C VAL A 612 8.83 -14.82 17.71
N VAL A 613 9.07 -14.06 18.79
CA VAL A 613 9.58 -12.69 18.65
C VAL A 613 11.03 -12.65 18.18
N LEU A 614 11.87 -13.63 18.53
CA LEU A 614 13.22 -13.76 17.99
C LEU A 614 13.18 -14.04 16.48
N LEU A 615 12.29 -14.91 16.04
CA LEU A 615 12.08 -15.17 14.62
C LEU A 615 11.59 -13.90 13.90
N ALA A 616 10.64 -13.19 14.50
CA ALA A 616 10.18 -11.88 14.03
C ALA A 616 11.33 -10.86 13.89
N GLY A 617 12.26 -10.87 14.84
CA GLY A 617 13.47 -10.03 14.84
C GLY A 617 14.60 -10.48 13.92
N TRP A 618 14.37 -11.46 13.05
CA TRP A 618 15.38 -12.07 12.15
C TRP A 618 16.54 -12.75 12.90
N MET A 619 16.22 -13.43 14.00
CA MET A 619 17.19 -14.20 14.81
C MET A 619 16.82 -15.70 14.81
N PRO A 620 16.78 -16.37 13.64
CA PRO A 620 16.28 -17.75 13.52
C PRO A 620 17.11 -18.77 14.33
N TRP A 621 18.43 -18.60 14.41
CA TRP A 621 19.29 -19.45 15.23
C TRP A 621 18.97 -19.34 16.73
N SER A 622 18.79 -18.12 17.23
CA SER A 622 18.40 -17.88 18.62
C SER A 622 17.00 -18.40 18.91
N ALA A 623 16.06 -18.23 17.98
CA ALA A 623 14.71 -18.79 18.10
C ALA A 623 14.74 -20.32 18.15
N SER A 624 15.52 -20.97 17.26
CA SER A 624 15.70 -22.43 17.27
C SER A 624 16.29 -22.91 18.59
N ALA A 625 17.37 -22.28 19.06
CA ALA A 625 18.05 -22.69 20.30
C ALA A 625 17.15 -22.58 21.53
N VAL A 626 16.38 -21.48 21.65
CA VAL A 626 15.42 -21.30 22.74
C VAL A 626 14.32 -22.37 22.69
N ALA A 627 13.79 -22.64 21.50
CA ALA A 627 12.74 -23.64 21.31
C ALA A 627 13.24 -25.07 21.57
N ASP A 628 14.43 -25.44 21.09
CA ASP A 628 15.05 -26.75 21.31
C ASP A 628 15.29 -27.01 22.80
N GLN A 629 15.83 -26.02 23.52
CA GLN A 629 16.09 -26.13 24.96
C GLN A 629 14.78 -26.36 25.73
N ALA A 630 13.74 -25.57 25.47
CA ALA A 630 12.47 -25.72 26.17
C ALA A 630 11.70 -26.98 25.75
N MET A 631 11.84 -27.42 24.50
CA MET A 631 11.22 -28.65 24.00
C MET A 631 11.72 -29.87 24.77
N PHE A 632 13.03 -29.94 25.05
CA PHE A 632 13.62 -31.03 25.84
C PHE A 632 13.00 -31.15 27.24
N GLU A 633 12.58 -30.02 27.83
CA GLU A 633 12.03 -29.98 29.19
C GLU A 633 10.51 -30.24 29.24
N GLN A 634 9.76 -29.88 28.19
CA GLN A 634 8.29 -29.77 28.27
C GLN A 634 7.52 -30.57 27.22
N ASN A 635 8.20 -31.14 26.21
CA ASN A 635 7.62 -31.96 25.13
C ASN A 635 6.34 -31.36 24.50
N ASN A 636 6.42 -30.10 24.06
CA ASN A 636 5.29 -29.37 23.47
C ASN A 636 5.37 -29.31 21.92
N PRO A 637 4.30 -29.65 21.18
CA PRO A 637 4.28 -29.61 19.71
C PRO A 637 4.60 -28.23 19.10
N VAL A 638 4.19 -27.14 19.75
CA VAL A 638 4.47 -25.77 19.29
C VAL A 638 5.96 -25.46 19.39
N LEU A 639 6.61 -25.86 20.49
CA LEU A 639 8.07 -25.68 20.65
C LEU A 639 8.84 -26.50 19.62
N MET A 640 8.43 -27.74 19.36
CA MET A 640 9.04 -28.59 18.31
C MET A 640 8.92 -27.95 16.92
N ALA A 641 7.73 -27.47 16.57
CA ALA A 641 7.51 -26.78 15.30
C ALA A 641 8.32 -25.49 15.19
N LEU A 642 8.39 -24.69 16.26
CA LEU A 642 9.17 -23.45 16.29
C LEU A 642 10.67 -23.73 16.16
N ALA A 643 11.18 -24.80 16.79
CA ALA A 643 12.56 -25.20 16.67
C ALA A 643 12.91 -25.64 15.25
N ASP A 644 12.10 -26.53 14.67
CA ASP A 644 12.32 -27.02 13.30
C ASP A 644 12.19 -25.91 12.27
N LEU A 645 11.12 -25.10 12.34
CA LEU A 645 10.89 -24.00 11.42
C LEU A 645 11.99 -22.93 11.52
N SER A 646 12.34 -22.51 12.74
CA SER A 646 13.39 -21.52 12.94
C SER A 646 14.76 -22.06 12.51
N GLY A 647 15.04 -23.34 12.74
CA GLY A 647 16.25 -24.00 12.26
C GLY A 647 16.33 -24.00 10.73
N VAL A 648 15.26 -24.38 10.03
CA VAL A 648 15.19 -24.33 8.57
C VAL A 648 15.43 -22.91 8.06
N LEU A 649 14.77 -21.91 8.66
CA LEU A 649 14.94 -20.49 8.31
C LEU A 649 16.35 -19.96 8.65
N GLY A 650 17.04 -20.58 9.62
CA GLY A 650 18.44 -20.32 9.94
C GLY A 650 19.44 -20.97 8.97
N GLY A 651 18.98 -21.87 8.10
CA GLY A 651 19.82 -22.60 7.13
C GLY A 651 20.06 -24.07 7.49
N ALA A 652 19.49 -24.60 8.58
CA ALA A 652 19.53 -26.01 8.92
C ALA A 652 18.54 -26.82 8.07
N VAL A 653 18.79 -26.88 6.76
CA VAL A 653 17.87 -27.49 5.77
C VAL A 653 17.56 -28.97 6.07
N TRP A 654 18.45 -29.68 6.76
CA TRP A 654 18.21 -31.05 7.22
C TRP A 654 17.05 -31.20 8.23
N ARG A 655 16.60 -30.11 8.86
CA ARG A 655 15.39 -30.12 9.72
C ARG A 655 14.09 -30.04 8.93
N LEU A 656 14.14 -29.80 7.61
CA LEU A 656 12.96 -29.66 6.76
C LEU A 656 12.00 -30.88 6.85
N PRO A 657 12.47 -32.15 6.84
CA PRO A 657 11.57 -33.29 7.01
C PRO A 657 10.83 -33.27 8.35
N SER A 658 11.50 -32.86 9.44
CA SER A 658 10.91 -32.72 10.77
C SER A 658 9.86 -31.60 10.77
N ALA A 659 10.21 -30.43 10.20
CA ALA A 659 9.33 -29.27 10.08
C ALA A 659 8.03 -29.60 9.33
N ILE A 660 8.11 -30.38 8.24
CA ILE A 660 6.93 -30.83 7.47
C ILE A 660 5.95 -31.63 8.35
N SER A 661 6.44 -32.33 9.38
CA SER A 661 5.61 -33.12 10.30
C SER A 661 5.20 -32.37 11.56
N SER A 662 6.07 -31.49 12.10
CA SER A 662 5.85 -30.80 13.37
C SER A 662 4.96 -29.56 13.20
N VAL A 663 5.11 -28.80 12.11
CA VAL A 663 4.31 -27.59 11.85
C VAL A 663 2.81 -27.88 11.77
N PRO A 664 2.32 -28.87 10.98
CA PRO A 664 0.89 -29.17 10.94
C PRO A 664 0.30 -29.54 12.30
N LYS A 665 1.03 -30.31 13.12
CA LYS A 665 0.58 -30.69 14.47
C LYS A 665 0.48 -29.48 15.40
N ALA A 666 1.43 -28.55 15.32
CA ALA A 666 1.38 -27.30 16.07
C ALA A 666 0.21 -26.43 15.63
N VAL A 667 -0.04 -26.34 14.31
CA VAL A 667 -1.20 -25.62 13.76
C VAL A 667 -2.50 -26.24 14.27
N GLU A 668 -2.67 -27.55 14.19
CA GLU A 668 -3.86 -28.25 14.68
C GLU A 668 -4.09 -28.03 16.19
N MET A 669 -3.04 -28.08 17.00
CA MET A 669 -3.12 -27.76 18.43
C MET A 669 -3.56 -26.32 18.69
N VAL A 670 -2.98 -25.36 17.96
CA VAL A 670 -3.29 -23.92 18.11
C VAL A 670 -4.72 -23.65 17.64
N GLU A 671 -5.12 -24.15 16.48
CA GLU A 671 -6.47 -24.00 15.93
C GLU A 671 -7.51 -24.65 16.83
N GLY A 672 -7.24 -25.84 17.36
CA GLY A 672 -8.10 -26.51 18.33
C GLY A 672 -8.31 -25.67 19.58
N ALA A 673 -7.25 -25.07 20.12
CA ALA A 673 -7.33 -24.20 21.30
C ALA A 673 -8.04 -22.86 21.02
N LEU A 674 -7.94 -22.32 19.80
CA LEU A 674 -8.64 -21.10 19.38
C LEU A 674 -10.12 -21.35 19.06
N SER A 675 -10.49 -22.58 18.69
CA SER A 675 -11.84 -22.95 18.26
C SER A 675 -12.77 -23.37 19.41
N GLN A 676 -12.25 -23.59 20.63
CA GLN A 676 -13.08 -23.90 21.78
C GLN A 676 -13.96 -22.69 22.13
N PRO A 677 -15.31 -22.83 22.13
CA PRO A 677 -16.17 -21.77 22.62
C PRO A 677 -15.84 -21.54 24.09
N GLN A 678 -15.43 -20.32 24.43
CA GLN A 678 -15.37 -19.90 25.82
C GLN A 678 -16.79 -19.94 26.37
N ASP A 679 -17.05 -20.86 27.30
CA ASP A 679 -18.29 -20.88 28.07
C ASP A 679 -18.54 -19.48 28.63
N SER A 680 -19.65 -18.90 28.17
CA SER A 680 -20.13 -17.60 28.64
C SER A 680 -20.62 -17.75 30.07
N ASN A 681 -19.79 -17.28 31.02
CA ASN A 681 -20.26 -16.83 32.33
C ASN A 681 -20.26 -15.31 32.38
#